data_AF-A0A3A1X818-F1
#
_entry.id   AF-A0A3A1X818-F1
#
_cell.length_a   1.000
_cell.length_b   1.000
_cell.length_c   1.000
_cell.angle_alpha   90.00
_cell.angle_beta   90.00
_cell.angle_gamma   90.00
#
_symmetry.space_group_name_H-M   'P 1'
#
loop_
_entity.id
_entity.type
_entity.pdbx_description
1 polymer ?
#
loop_
_entity_poly.entity_id
_entity_poly.type
_entity_poly.pdbx_seq_one_letter_code
_entity_poly.pdbx_strand_id
1 'polypeptide(L)'
;VDEAKTKLEEAEKALHENYKSDDNDLTKAIANNVSGYLMPAYFNAFDQAQKDGADSQAAKDFKAYNDAYQRAKELSKKLKETEESKKPKQTEIDAAKTALEEARKVIDKYATDTSKISAALLHSLAITNSPAYKNASAGAEGSDEAKAKAAYDAAFKELQKAFNDQMDKDKGDDGNEISESVIPDKNIDMTNKDALKKLQAHAKGQPLNRDVTKLLAKLNDAVKGLDKFKTKTDELIKSINEDATTHPSPAFKNASVHNYLGTDGNADSAKNAAARKAAGDYGKALNEAKDLLNNPNATQKDINDAKDKLDKARKALDDYKTDVSKLQESANKHGKEKQGDAAATEGTVTSDAYRNASDPHFLTADGKPDTDKNAKAAAAKKAYDEALTKAQELLKKHDSADTPQDAKPTQKEIDAALKALDDARTKLDDYKTDTTKLEAEANKSTAEHATATEGDFEYTPEFKNAQAKTSNGQENADVTAYKNALKKARDLAKAAHPTDPAAKNSSHPTQKEINEALDALKAAKKQITENYKTNLEALTAAKDFADDGFKKTPEYQNAVALKDDQKADQTKKDAAKQAVDALDENANDSALKKAKDIIKNPAGKTQKEVDEALDTLQKAMQTVTDNYKTNTDALKNEVGDKDAQGKDVIPPFEASVPYKNALEKAKTEDPTTTDASSATVKLKAYADKLQAAQELLNKVNHPDPNAKPEDRPTQKQVDDALDALKKAKKDIDDAFKTKVDKLQNEVDDKDEKGTARTPEFEKSTEFANLKGKIKGDKKPDDLVAYEQALAKAKELIDKNDGKMTDPNDSSKQIDVPKDQMPTQQEVDEAKKALKEIKDKILANYKTNPHDLQDEFDKSKDGKDDTRDGLFEDTPEFKNADAKKGDEDAKKALDAYTEKLKAAKALLDKFDRTTGELKQGETAPTQKELDDALDALQAAKKKITDGYKTDPSELKKEADKDGDFAKTPEFQNAAGSPEADAYKKALEDAKKVLGDKNATQAQVDDALKKLKQAKDDLTSKHKTNKDKLYQEKGNDPEFRKSIPFLIADGKDIAEYNKALNEANAVLADPNATQAQVDEALRKLQAIKQRIIDFYNSLGSSSDGDSDGGSTGANNANANANAANAVDKSMLHAEVNGALADVANGAGAAGAANGAKGTKGALVDASVIKEFNDALENARRVLADPNATQEQVEAATMRLRAARAALNAAKANKGSNLRGNMGVQTGVDSATLSAFAAVFVGLAGLGVSAKRRKHASK
;
A
#
# COMPACT_ATOMS: atom_id res chain seq x y z
N VAL A 1 -91.70 -100.44 -86.20
CA VAL A 1 -91.34 -99.93 -84.86
C VAL A 1 -90.96 -101.08 -83.96
N ASP A 2 -91.82 -102.10 -83.82
CA ASP A 2 -91.56 -103.24 -82.92
C ASP A 2 -90.28 -104.01 -83.27
N GLU A 3 -90.00 -104.22 -84.56
CA GLU A 3 -88.73 -104.83 -85.02
C GLU A 3 -87.47 -104.02 -84.60
N ALA A 4 -87.60 -102.70 -84.46
CA ALA A 4 -86.52 -101.85 -83.95
C ALA A 4 -86.39 -101.93 -82.42
N LYS A 5 -87.49 -102.17 -81.71
CA LYS A 5 -87.48 -102.42 -80.25
C LYS A 5 -86.79 -103.74 -79.94
N THR A 6 -87.13 -104.83 -80.65
CA THR A 6 -86.50 -106.14 -80.46
C THR A 6 -84.99 -106.08 -80.71
N LYS A 7 -84.54 -105.41 -81.78
CA LYS A 7 -83.11 -105.21 -82.06
C LYS A 7 -82.41 -104.33 -81.00
N LEU A 8 -83.12 -103.41 -80.34
CA LEU A 8 -82.58 -102.64 -79.22
C LEU A 8 -82.42 -103.51 -77.97
N GLU A 9 -83.43 -104.32 -77.63
CA GLU A 9 -83.42 -105.23 -76.48
C GLU A 9 -82.34 -106.33 -76.63
N GLU A 10 -82.13 -106.84 -77.85
CA GLU A 10 -81.02 -107.75 -78.17
C GLU A 10 -79.65 -107.07 -78.04
N ALA A 11 -79.52 -105.82 -78.49
CA ALA A 11 -78.27 -105.05 -78.38
C ALA A 11 -77.93 -104.68 -76.92
N GLU A 12 -78.93 -104.29 -76.12
CA GLU A 12 -78.78 -103.99 -74.69
C GLU A 12 -78.35 -105.24 -73.92
N LYS A 13 -78.96 -106.39 -74.20
CA LYS A 13 -78.56 -107.68 -73.64
C LYS A 13 -77.13 -108.06 -74.04
N ALA A 14 -76.77 -107.89 -75.31
CA ALA A 14 -75.41 -108.17 -75.79
C ALA A 14 -74.34 -107.29 -75.12
N LEU A 15 -74.66 -106.04 -74.80
CA LEU A 15 -73.77 -105.13 -74.06
C LEU A 15 -73.62 -105.55 -72.59
N HIS A 16 -74.72 -105.98 -71.95
CA HIS A 16 -74.70 -106.45 -70.56
C HIS A 16 -74.04 -107.81 -70.36
N GLU A 17 -74.04 -108.70 -71.36
CA GLU A 17 -73.44 -110.04 -71.27
C GLU A 17 -71.96 -110.07 -71.69
N ASN A 18 -71.52 -109.25 -72.66
CA ASN A 18 -70.16 -109.36 -73.25
C ASN A 18 -69.13 -108.33 -72.77
N TYR A 19 -69.53 -107.29 -72.02
CA TYR A 19 -68.63 -106.22 -71.55
C TYR A 19 -68.67 -105.99 -70.03
N LYS A 20 -68.95 -107.04 -69.24
CA LYS A 20 -68.61 -107.03 -67.82
C LYS A 20 -67.09 -107.00 -67.64
N SER A 21 -66.57 -105.93 -67.05
CA SER A 21 -65.29 -105.99 -66.34
C SER A 21 -65.34 -107.09 -65.28
N ASP A 22 -64.26 -107.82 -65.07
CA ASP A 22 -64.19 -108.74 -63.93
C ASP A 22 -64.20 -107.89 -62.65
N ASP A 23 -65.21 -108.11 -61.80
CA ASP A 23 -65.38 -107.40 -60.51
C ASP A 23 -64.12 -107.50 -59.61
N ASN A 24 -63.23 -108.45 -59.91
CA ASN A 24 -61.98 -108.71 -59.22
C ASN A 24 -60.75 -107.98 -59.81
N ASP A 25 -60.83 -107.23 -60.91
CA ASP A 25 -59.63 -106.65 -61.54
C ASP A 25 -58.92 -105.62 -60.65
N LEU A 26 -59.67 -104.84 -59.87
CA LEU A 26 -59.09 -103.97 -58.83
C LEU A 26 -58.40 -104.79 -57.73
N THR A 27 -58.97 -105.93 -57.34
CA THR A 27 -58.39 -106.86 -56.37
C THR A 27 -57.12 -107.51 -56.90
N LYS A 28 -57.09 -107.93 -58.17
CA LYS A 28 -55.88 -108.45 -58.83
C LYS A 28 -54.79 -107.39 -58.88
N ALA A 29 -55.15 -106.14 -59.19
CA ALA A 29 -54.21 -105.02 -59.18
C ALA A 29 -53.61 -104.80 -57.78
N ILE A 30 -54.44 -104.76 -56.73
CA ILE A 30 -53.99 -104.64 -55.33
C ILE A 30 -53.11 -105.83 -54.93
N ALA A 31 -53.52 -107.07 -55.24
CA ALA A 31 -52.82 -108.30 -54.88
C ALA A 31 -51.51 -108.53 -55.65
N ASN A 32 -51.35 -107.92 -56.83
CA ASN A 32 -50.09 -107.85 -57.56
C ASN A 32 -49.19 -106.69 -57.05
N ASN A 33 -49.76 -105.57 -56.60
CA ASN A 33 -48.99 -104.46 -55.99
C ASN A 33 -48.42 -104.79 -54.59
N VAL A 34 -48.74 -105.96 -54.05
CA VAL A 34 -48.20 -106.49 -52.77
C VAL A 34 -46.92 -107.32 -53.00
N SER A 35 -46.49 -107.59 -54.24
CA SER A 35 -45.26 -108.37 -54.47
C SER A 35 -43.98 -107.54 -54.32
N GLY A 36 -43.24 -107.75 -53.23
CA GLY A 36 -41.83 -107.38 -53.07
C GLY A 36 -41.60 -106.06 -52.32
N TYR A 37 -42.32 -104.99 -52.68
CA TYR A 37 -42.08 -103.68 -52.06
C TYR A 37 -42.78 -103.51 -50.69
N LEU A 38 -41.98 -103.29 -49.65
CA LEU A 38 -42.44 -102.93 -48.31
C LEU A 38 -42.28 -101.42 -48.10
N MET A 39 -43.30 -100.78 -47.54
CA MET A 39 -43.25 -99.35 -47.23
C MET A 39 -42.22 -99.07 -46.12
N PRO A 40 -41.53 -97.91 -46.10
CA PRO A 40 -40.69 -97.47 -44.98
C PRO A 40 -41.38 -97.56 -43.61
N ALA A 41 -42.69 -97.30 -43.58
CA ALA A 41 -43.54 -97.42 -42.41
C ALA A 41 -43.52 -98.82 -41.75
N TYR A 42 -43.35 -99.90 -42.54
CA TYR A 42 -43.23 -101.27 -42.03
C TYR A 42 -41.94 -101.44 -41.21
N PHE A 43 -40.80 -100.99 -41.75
CA PHE A 43 -39.51 -101.03 -41.06
C PHE A 43 -39.47 -100.08 -39.86
N ASN A 44 -40.07 -98.89 -39.99
CA ASN A 44 -40.20 -97.94 -38.88
C ASN A 44 -41.07 -98.48 -37.73
N ALA A 45 -42.17 -99.18 -38.04
CA ALA A 45 -43.01 -99.81 -37.03
C ALA A 45 -42.26 -100.94 -36.30
N PHE A 46 -41.48 -101.74 -37.03
CA PHE A 46 -40.56 -102.71 -36.42
C PHE A 46 -39.52 -102.02 -35.52
N ASP A 47 -38.86 -100.97 -36.00
CA ASP A 47 -37.87 -100.21 -35.22
C ASP A 47 -38.45 -99.57 -33.98
N GLN A 48 -39.71 -99.14 -34.05
CA GLN A 48 -40.42 -98.58 -32.91
C GLN A 48 -40.84 -99.69 -31.94
N ALA A 49 -41.27 -100.86 -32.43
CA ALA A 49 -41.49 -102.06 -31.61
C ALA A 49 -40.21 -102.53 -30.89
N GLN A 50 -39.05 -102.47 -31.55
CA GLN A 50 -37.75 -102.80 -30.92
C GLN A 50 -37.32 -101.82 -29.82
N LYS A 51 -37.87 -100.60 -29.79
CA LYS A 51 -37.66 -99.61 -28.72
C LYS A 51 -38.69 -99.73 -27.60
N ASP A 52 -39.95 -99.92 -27.96
CA ASP A 52 -41.09 -99.85 -27.04
C ASP A 52 -41.44 -101.23 -26.42
N GLY A 53 -40.86 -102.32 -26.95
CA GLY A 53 -41.04 -103.69 -26.46
C GLY A 53 -42.03 -104.52 -27.28
N ALA A 54 -41.95 -105.84 -27.14
CA ALA A 54 -42.72 -106.80 -27.94
C ALA A 54 -44.25 -106.76 -27.72
N ASP A 55 -44.71 -106.22 -26.59
CA ASP A 55 -46.13 -106.02 -26.27
C ASP A 55 -46.67 -104.64 -26.66
N SER A 56 -45.81 -103.78 -27.23
CA SER A 56 -46.16 -102.40 -27.61
C SER A 56 -47.24 -102.34 -28.68
N GLN A 57 -47.88 -101.16 -28.81
CA GLN A 57 -48.81 -100.92 -29.90
C GLN A 57 -48.10 -101.03 -31.26
N ALA A 58 -46.84 -100.58 -31.36
CA ALA A 58 -46.04 -100.73 -32.57
C ALA A 58 -45.78 -102.19 -32.96
N ALA A 59 -45.53 -103.08 -32.00
CA ALA A 59 -45.37 -104.51 -32.24
C ALA A 59 -46.68 -105.15 -32.75
N LYS A 60 -47.82 -104.77 -32.14
CA LYS A 60 -49.16 -105.22 -32.55
C LYS A 60 -49.53 -104.72 -33.95
N ASP A 61 -49.26 -103.45 -34.24
CA ASP A 61 -49.54 -102.77 -35.51
C ASP A 61 -48.65 -103.33 -36.63
N PHE A 62 -47.35 -103.52 -36.37
CA PHE A 62 -46.42 -104.23 -37.26
C PHE A 62 -46.89 -105.66 -37.55
N LYS A 63 -47.24 -106.42 -36.50
CA LYS A 63 -47.72 -107.80 -36.67
C LYS A 63 -49.03 -107.85 -37.46
N ALA A 64 -49.98 -106.95 -37.19
CA ALA A 64 -51.24 -106.86 -37.91
C ALA A 64 -51.01 -106.58 -39.41
N TYR A 65 -50.06 -105.69 -39.74
CA TYR A 65 -49.65 -105.46 -41.12
C TYR A 65 -48.94 -106.66 -41.74
N ASN A 66 -48.03 -107.33 -41.03
CA ASN A 66 -47.37 -108.53 -41.53
C ASN A 66 -48.40 -109.66 -41.78
N ASP A 67 -49.32 -109.90 -40.85
CA ASP A 67 -50.40 -110.87 -41.00
C ASP A 67 -51.32 -110.51 -42.19
N ALA A 68 -51.67 -109.23 -42.38
CA ALA A 68 -52.45 -108.75 -43.52
C ALA A 68 -51.69 -108.89 -44.85
N TYR A 69 -50.38 -108.60 -44.88
CA TYR A 69 -49.50 -108.80 -46.03
C TYR A 69 -49.42 -110.29 -46.42
N GLN A 70 -49.24 -111.20 -45.45
CA GLN A 70 -49.24 -112.64 -45.72
C GLN A 70 -50.62 -113.13 -46.19
N ARG A 71 -51.74 -112.61 -45.64
CA ARG A 71 -53.10 -112.90 -46.15
C ARG A 71 -53.30 -112.41 -47.58
N ALA A 72 -52.87 -111.20 -47.91
CA ALA A 72 -52.95 -110.64 -49.27
C ALA A 72 -52.09 -111.43 -50.27
N LYS A 73 -50.92 -111.92 -49.83
CA LYS A 73 -50.05 -112.83 -50.60
C LYS A 73 -50.66 -114.23 -50.78
N GLU A 74 -51.28 -114.80 -49.74
CA GLU A 74 -52.02 -116.07 -49.83
C GLU A 74 -53.25 -115.92 -50.75
N LEU A 75 -53.96 -114.80 -50.71
CA LEU A 75 -55.02 -114.45 -51.66
C LEU A 75 -54.48 -114.29 -53.09
N SER A 76 -53.37 -113.58 -53.29
CA SER A 76 -52.69 -113.42 -54.59
C SER A 76 -52.30 -114.77 -55.19
N LYS A 77 -51.95 -115.76 -54.36
CA LYS A 77 -51.74 -117.15 -54.78
C LYS A 77 -53.06 -117.83 -55.17
N LYS A 78 -54.11 -117.75 -54.34
CA LYS A 78 -55.44 -118.32 -54.65
C LYS A 78 -56.09 -117.72 -55.91
N LEU A 79 -55.90 -116.42 -56.17
CA LEU A 79 -56.39 -115.74 -57.37
C LEU A 79 -55.73 -116.22 -58.67
N LYS A 80 -54.61 -116.97 -58.57
CA LYS A 80 -53.89 -117.58 -59.70
C LYS A 80 -54.24 -119.06 -59.89
N GLU A 81 -55.14 -119.62 -59.08
CA GLU A 81 -55.64 -121.00 -59.23
C GLU A 81 -56.67 -121.08 -60.36
N THR A 82 -56.60 -122.16 -61.15
CA THR A 82 -57.45 -122.38 -62.33
C THR A 82 -58.77 -123.09 -62.02
N GLU A 83 -58.88 -123.76 -60.86
CA GLU A 83 -60.13 -124.44 -60.45
C GLU A 83 -61.06 -123.53 -59.66
N GLU A 84 -62.32 -123.42 -60.12
CA GLU A 84 -63.34 -122.53 -59.54
C GLU A 84 -63.63 -122.77 -58.04
N SER A 85 -63.43 -124.01 -57.56
CA SER A 85 -63.60 -124.38 -56.14
C SER A 85 -62.43 -123.97 -55.24
N LYS A 86 -61.27 -123.61 -55.84
CA LYS A 86 -60.04 -123.18 -55.15
C LYS A 86 -59.78 -121.68 -55.28
N LYS A 87 -60.43 -121.01 -56.25
CA LYS A 87 -60.49 -119.55 -56.31
C LYS A 87 -61.10 -118.99 -55.01
N PRO A 88 -60.65 -117.81 -54.55
CA PRO A 88 -61.15 -117.23 -53.32
C PRO A 88 -62.57 -116.70 -53.51
N LYS A 89 -63.39 -116.82 -52.47
CA LYS A 89 -64.74 -116.25 -52.45
C LYS A 89 -64.66 -114.72 -52.36
N GLN A 90 -65.68 -114.02 -52.85
CA GLN A 90 -65.80 -112.56 -52.69
C GLN A 90 -65.64 -112.12 -51.22
N THR A 91 -66.17 -112.90 -50.28
CA THR A 91 -66.01 -112.66 -48.84
C THR A 91 -64.57 -112.80 -48.32
N GLU A 92 -63.74 -113.66 -48.93
CA GLU A 92 -62.30 -113.75 -48.62
C GLU A 92 -61.53 -112.57 -49.22
N ILE A 93 -61.95 -112.10 -50.39
CA ILE A 93 -61.41 -110.93 -51.09
C ILE A 93 -61.68 -109.66 -50.28
N ASP A 94 -62.95 -109.42 -49.92
CA ASP A 94 -63.37 -108.23 -49.18
C ASP A 94 -62.75 -108.19 -47.77
N ALA A 95 -62.64 -109.35 -47.10
CA ALA A 95 -61.97 -109.46 -45.81
C ALA A 95 -60.46 -109.17 -45.90
N ALA A 96 -59.78 -109.68 -46.92
CA ALA A 96 -58.35 -109.41 -47.13
C ALA A 96 -58.09 -107.96 -47.54
N LYS A 97 -58.96 -107.37 -48.38
CA LYS A 97 -58.93 -105.95 -48.76
C LYS A 97 -59.13 -105.06 -47.53
N THR A 98 -60.18 -105.31 -46.75
CA THR A 98 -60.48 -104.57 -45.50
C THR A 98 -59.30 -104.68 -44.53
N ALA A 99 -58.80 -105.89 -44.26
CA ALA A 99 -57.66 -106.08 -43.37
C ALA A 99 -56.37 -105.37 -43.86
N LEU A 100 -56.14 -105.30 -45.18
CA LEU A 100 -55.01 -104.58 -45.74
C LEU A 100 -55.19 -103.06 -45.68
N GLU A 101 -56.41 -102.54 -45.91
CA GLU A 101 -56.73 -101.12 -45.79
C GLU A 101 -56.67 -100.63 -44.33
N GLU A 102 -57.20 -101.41 -43.38
CA GLU A 102 -57.09 -101.15 -41.94
C GLU A 102 -55.63 -101.23 -41.48
N ALA A 103 -54.90 -102.27 -41.86
CA ALA A 103 -53.49 -102.39 -41.50
C ALA A 103 -52.64 -101.27 -42.13
N ARG A 104 -52.93 -100.83 -43.35
CA ARG A 104 -52.26 -99.65 -43.96
C ARG A 104 -52.53 -98.38 -43.16
N LYS A 105 -53.79 -98.05 -42.87
CA LYS A 105 -54.17 -96.89 -42.02
C LYS A 105 -53.49 -96.92 -40.64
N VAL A 106 -53.24 -98.12 -40.11
CA VAL A 106 -52.56 -98.34 -38.83
C VAL A 106 -51.04 -98.17 -38.97
N ILE A 107 -50.41 -98.76 -39.99
CA ILE A 107 -48.96 -98.68 -40.21
C ILE A 107 -48.51 -97.29 -40.65
N ASP A 108 -49.35 -96.53 -41.35
CA ASP A 108 -49.04 -95.18 -41.85
C ASP A 108 -48.71 -94.18 -40.72
N LYS A 109 -49.13 -94.47 -39.47
CA LYS A 109 -48.69 -93.75 -38.25
C LYS A 109 -47.18 -93.79 -38.04
N TYR A 110 -46.51 -94.80 -38.59
CA TYR A 110 -45.07 -95.03 -38.53
C TYR A 110 -44.37 -94.57 -39.82
N ALA A 111 -45.02 -93.79 -40.69
CA ALA A 111 -44.36 -93.14 -41.82
C ALA A 111 -43.09 -92.39 -41.38
N THR A 112 -42.11 -92.28 -42.28
CA THR A 112 -40.86 -91.58 -41.97
C THR A 112 -41.12 -90.10 -41.79
N ASP A 113 -40.67 -89.54 -40.67
CA ASP A 113 -40.77 -88.12 -40.37
C ASP A 113 -39.70 -87.32 -41.13
N THR A 114 -39.99 -87.05 -42.40
CA THR A 114 -39.16 -86.21 -43.27
C THR A 114 -39.27 -84.72 -42.95
N SER A 115 -40.19 -84.28 -42.07
CA SER A 115 -40.31 -82.87 -41.69
C SER A 115 -39.04 -82.34 -41.03
N LYS A 116 -38.34 -83.19 -40.26
CA LYS A 116 -37.04 -82.89 -39.66
C LYS A 116 -35.93 -82.70 -40.70
N ILE A 117 -35.97 -83.47 -41.80
CA ILE A 117 -35.06 -83.30 -42.95
C ILE A 117 -35.32 -81.94 -43.61
N SER A 118 -36.60 -81.63 -43.90
CA SER A 118 -37.01 -80.35 -44.49
C SER A 118 -36.58 -79.15 -43.64
N ALA A 119 -36.77 -79.22 -42.32
CA ALA A 119 -36.36 -78.18 -41.38
C ALA A 119 -34.82 -77.98 -41.35
N ALA A 120 -34.06 -79.08 -41.39
CA ALA A 120 -32.60 -79.01 -41.45
C ALA A 120 -32.07 -78.51 -42.81
N LEU A 121 -32.75 -78.84 -43.92
CA LEU A 121 -32.49 -78.24 -45.24
C LEU A 121 -32.75 -76.73 -45.21
N LEU A 122 -33.86 -76.28 -44.63
CA LEU A 122 -34.16 -74.85 -44.51
C LEU A 122 -33.12 -74.14 -43.61
N HIS A 123 -32.73 -74.75 -42.48
CA HIS A 123 -31.71 -74.21 -41.58
C HIS A 123 -30.31 -74.14 -42.22
N SER A 124 -30.02 -74.98 -43.23
CA SER A 124 -28.75 -74.90 -43.99
C SER A 124 -28.53 -73.56 -44.68
N LEU A 125 -29.60 -72.86 -45.09
CA LEU A 125 -29.52 -71.53 -45.70
C LEU A 125 -29.01 -70.48 -44.69
N ALA A 126 -29.35 -70.62 -43.41
CA ALA A 126 -28.80 -69.78 -42.34
C ALA A 126 -27.34 -70.15 -42.04
N ILE A 127 -27.02 -71.45 -41.96
CA ILE A 127 -25.66 -71.92 -41.68
C ILE A 127 -24.68 -71.52 -42.79
N THR A 128 -25.02 -71.74 -44.06
CA THR A 128 -24.16 -71.38 -45.21
C THR A 128 -23.96 -69.88 -45.37
N ASN A 129 -24.89 -69.06 -44.88
CA ASN A 129 -24.74 -67.61 -44.80
C ASN A 129 -24.02 -67.11 -43.53
N SER A 130 -23.82 -67.96 -42.52
CA SER A 130 -23.20 -67.58 -41.26
C SER A 130 -21.71 -67.21 -41.42
N PRO A 131 -21.15 -66.35 -40.55
CA PRO A 131 -19.72 -66.08 -40.54
C PRO A 131 -18.86 -67.33 -40.35
N ALA A 132 -19.29 -68.27 -39.51
CA ALA A 132 -18.57 -69.50 -39.24
C ALA A 132 -18.35 -70.34 -40.51
N TYR A 133 -19.39 -70.50 -41.34
CA TYR A 133 -19.26 -71.18 -42.64
C TYR A 133 -18.46 -70.37 -43.65
N LYS A 134 -18.64 -69.04 -43.71
CA LYS A 134 -17.87 -68.16 -44.62
C LYS A 134 -16.37 -68.13 -44.28
N ASN A 135 -16.03 -68.06 -43.00
CA ASN A 135 -14.66 -68.15 -42.51
C ASN A 135 -14.06 -69.54 -42.82
N ALA A 136 -14.81 -70.62 -42.58
CA ALA A 136 -14.40 -71.97 -42.97
C ALA A 136 -14.20 -72.09 -44.51
N SER A 137 -14.98 -71.36 -45.29
CA SER A 137 -14.91 -71.32 -46.77
C SER A 137 -13.77 -70.48 -47.33
N ALA A 138 -13.20 -69.58 -46.54
CA ALA A 138 -12.00 -68.82 -46.90
C ALA A 138 -10.70 -69.57 -46.56
N GLY A 139 -10.80 -70.77 -45.98
CA GLY A 139 -9.66 -71.62 -45.64
C GLY A 139 -8.86 -72.07 -46.86
N ALA A 140 -7.53 -72.14 -46.70
CA ALA A 140 -6.66 -72.72 -47.71
C ALA A 140 -6.91 -74.23 -47.88
N GLU A 141 -6.64 -74.76 -49.06
CA GLU A 141 -6.87 -76.18 -49.36
C GLU A 141 -6.06 -77.08 -48.39
N GLY A 142 -6.75 -78.01 -47.72
CA GLY A 142 -6.17 -78.88 -46.69
C GLY A 142 -6.07 -78.28 -45.28
N SER A 143 -6.49 -77.03 -45.05
CA SER A 143 -6.57 -76.43 -43.70
C SER A 143 -7.75 -76.99 -42.89
N ASP A 144 -7.78 -76.72 -41.59
CA ASP A 144 -8.86 -77.22 -40.71
C ASP A 144 -10.20 -76.50 -40.96
N GLU A 145 -10.14 -75.24 -41.39
CA GLU A 145 -11.26 -74.46 -41.96
C GLU A 145 -11.89 -75.22 -43.15
N ALA A 146 -11.07 -75.55 -44.16
CA ALA A 146 -11.52 -76.22 -45.38
C ALA A 146 -12.06 -77.63 -45.09
N LYS A 147 -11.45 -78.37 -44.16
CA LYS A 147 -11.97 -79.67 -43.67
C LYS A 147 -13.34 -79.53 -43.02
N ALA A 148 -13.55 -78.51 -42.18
CA ALA A 148 -14.83 -78.30 -41.51
C ALA A 148 -15.95 -77.94 -42.51
N LYS A 149 -15.66 -77.11 -43.51
CA LYS A 149 -16.58 -76.85 -44.62
C LYS A 149 -16.90 -78.13 -45.39
N ALA A 150 -15.88 -78.89 -45.80
CA ALA A 150 -16.06 -80.12 -46.57
C ALA A 150 -16.88 -81.18 -45.81
N ALA A 151 -16.68 -81.30 -44.49
CA ALA A 151 -17.48 -82.18 -43.62
C ALA A 151 -18.96 -81.76 -43.57
N TYR A 152 -19.24 -80.45 -43.49
CA TYR A 152 -20.60 -79.92 -43.54
C TYR A 152 -21.26 -80.15 -44.89
N ASP A 153 -20.59 -79.81 -45.99
CA ASP A 153 -21.11 -79.99 -47.35
C ASP A 153 -21.41 -81.46 -47.66
N ALA A 154 -20.56 -82.38 -47.20
CA ALA A 154 -20.78 -83.82 -47.34
C ALA A 154 -22.01 -84.30 -46.55
N ALA A 155 -22.14 -83.91 -45.27
CA ALA A 155 -23.30 -84.25 -44.45
C ALA A 155 -24.60 -83.65 -45.01
N PHE A 156 -24.54 -82.42 -45.53
CA PHE A 156 -25.66 -81.75 -46.17
C PHE A 156 -26.08 -82.42 -47.48
N LYS A 157 -25.12 -82.90 -48.29
CA LYS A 157 -25.39 -83.66 -49.51
C LYS A 157 -26.03 -85.02 -49.24
N GLU A 158 -25.62 -85.72 -48.19
CA GLU A 158 -26.29 -86.95 -47.74
C GLU A 158 -27.72 -86.68 -47.24
N LEU A 159 -27.94 -85.56 -46.55
CA LEU A 159 -29.27 -85.15 -46.12
C LEU A 159 -30.18 -84.77 -47.32
N GLN A 160 -29.64 -84.15 -48.37
CA GLN A 160 -30.36 -83.89 -49.63
C GLN A 160 -30.71 -85.18 -50.38
N LYS A 161 -29.81 -86.17 -50.44
CA LYS A 161 -30.12 -87.51 -50.99
C LYS A 161 -31.34 -88.11 -50.30
N ALA A 162 -31.36 -88.08 -48.97
CA ALA A 162 -32.48 -88.60 -48.17
C ALA A 162 -33.80 -87.84 -48.38
N PHE A 163 -33.74 -86.52 -48.63
CA PHE A 163 -34.93 -85.74 -48.95
C PHE A 163 -35.53 -86.07 -50.33
N ASN A 164 -34.69 -86.42 -51.30
CA ASN A 164 -35.08 -86.70 -52.69
C ASN A 164 -35.45 -88.17 -52.96
N ASP A 165 -35.65 -88.99 -51.93
CA ASP A 165 -35.79 -90.46 -52.03
C ASP A 165 -34.63 -91.13 -52.80
N GLN A 166 -33.39 -90.68 -52.54
CA GLN A 166 -32.14 -91.17 -53.15
C GLN A 166 -31.17 -91.78 -52.13
N MET A 167 -31.70 -92.45 -51.09
CA MET A 167 -30.88 -93.31 -50.23
C MET A 167 -30.26 -94.45 -51.05
N ASP A 168 -29.00 -94.75 -50.77
CA ASP A 168 -28.31 -95.88 -51.38
C ASP A 168 -28.94 -97.20 -50.87
N LYS A 169 -29.11 -98.21 -51.73
CA LYS A 169 -29.76 -99.48 -51.38
C LYS A 169 -28.99 -100.23 -50.28
N ASP A 170 -29.73 -100.92 -49.42
CA ASP A 170 -29.17 -101.72 -48.33
C ASP A 170 -28.30 -102.85 -48.89
N LYS A 171 -27.18 -103.11 -48.19
CA LYS A 171 -26.21 -104.14 -48.54
C LYS A 171 -26.16 -105.24 -47.48
N GLY A 172 -25.98 -106.47 -47.93
CA GLY A 172 -25.81 -107.64 -47.08
C GLY A 172 -24.45 -107.63 -46.38
N ASP A 173 -24.25 -108.61 -45.49
CA ASP A 173 -22.97 -108.82 -44.79
C ASP A 173 -21.82 -109.24 -45.73
N ASP A 174 -22.12 -109.54 -47.00
CA ASP A 174 -21.17 -109.79 -48.10
C ASP A 174 -20.82 -108.53 -48.91
N GLY A 175 -21.46 -107.38 -48.63
CA GLY A 175 -21.26 -106.11 -49.33
C GLY A 175 -22.04 -105.94 -50.64
N ASN A 176 -22.84 -106.93 -51.06
CA ASN A 176 -23.70 -106.86 -52.23
C ASN A 176 -25.07 -106.26 -51.88
N GLU A 177 -25.80 -105.72 -52.86
CA GLU A 177 -27.16 -105.20 -52.64
C GLU A 177 -28.13 -106.32 -52.26
N ILE A 178 -28.97 -106.09 -51.25
CA ILE A 178 -30.02 -107.03 -50.84
C ILE A 178 -31.11 -107.05 -51.92
N SER A 179 -31.47 -108.23 -52.42
CA SER A 179 -32.50 -108.37 -53.47
C SER A 179 -33.88 -107.93 -53.00
N GLU A 180 -34.57 -107.13 -53.82
CA GLU A 180 -35.98 -106.73 -53.64
C GLU A 180 -36.96 -107.90 -53.76
N SER A 181 -36.50 -109.07 -54.24
CA SER A 181 -37.32 -110.29 -54.31
C SER A 181 -37.45 -111.02 -52.97
N VAL A 182 -36.72 -110.62 -51.93
CA VAL A 182 -36.80 -111.24 -50.60
C VAL A 182 -38.06 -110.76 -49.88
N ILE A 183 -38.87 -111.71 -49.44
CA ILE A 183 -40.18 -111.49 -48.81
C ILE A 183 -40.10 -111.66 -47.29
N PRO A 184 -40.92 -110.94 -46.50
CA PRO A 184 -41.05 -111.17 -45.07
C PRO A 184 -41.44 -112.61 -44.71
N ASP A 185 -40.89 -113.09 -43.59
CA ASP A 185 -41.34 -114.31 -42.94
C ASP A 185 -42.77 -114.16 -42.39
N LYS A 186 -43.48 -115.29 -42.28
CA LYS A 186 -44.85 -115.31 -41.74
C LYS A 186 -44.86 -115.05 -40.23
N ASN A 187 -43.89 -115.63 -39.52
CA ASN A 187 -43.72 -115.51 -38.07
C ASN A 187 -42.39 -114.81 -37.77
N ILE A 188 -42.42 -113.47 -37.75
CA ILE A 188 -41.24 -112.66 -37.45
C ILE A 188 -41.05 -112.59 -35.94
N ASP A 189 -39.87 -113.00 -35.47
CA ASP A 189 -39.50 -112.88 -34.05
C ASP A 189 -39.28 -111.41 -33.68
N MET A 190 -40.20 -110.87 -32.87
CA MET A 190 -40.16 -109.49 -32.40
C MET A 190 -39.07 -109.23 -31.36
N THR A 191 -38.40 -110.26 -30.82
CA THR A 191 -37.27 -110.11 -29.88
C THR A 191 -35.92 -110.04 -30.60
N ASN A 192 -35.85 -110.50 -31.86
CA ASN A 192 -34.65 -110.46 -32.68
C ASN A 192 -34.57 -109.15 -33.50
N LYS A 193 -33.67 -108.25 -33.09
CA LYS A 193 -33.44 -106.94 -33.76
C LYS A 193 -33.03 -107.04 -35.23
N ASP A 194 -32.43 -108.15 -35.64
CA ASP A 194 -31.96 -108.38 -37.02
C ASP A 194 -32.98 -109.14 -37.88
N ALA A 195 -34.21 -109.40 -37.38
CA ALA A 195 -35.20 -110.21 -38.09
C ALA A 195 -35.60 -109.63 -39.47
N LEU A 196 -35.47 -108.32 -39.70
CA LEU A 196 -35.70 -107.68 -41.00
C LEU A 196 -34.41 -107.41 -41.81
N LYS A 197 -33.22 -107.70 -41.27
CA LYS A 197 -31.93 -107.32 -41.89
C LYS A 197 -31.68 -107.95 -43.27
N LYS A 198 -32.37 -109.05 -43.58
CA LYS A 198 -32.32 -109.74 -44.89
C LYS A 198 -33.27 -109.13 -45.94
N LEU A 199 -34.06 -108.12 -45.58
CA LEU A 199 -34.99 -107.44 -46.47
C LEU A 199 -34.39 -106.10 -46.91
N GLN A 200 -34.61 -105.74 -48.18
CA GLN A 200 -34.21 -104.46 -48.73
C GLN A 200 -35.19 -103.37 -48.24
N ALA A 201 -34.77 -102.51 -47.31
CA ALA A 201 -35.61 -101.46 -46.75
C ALA A 201 -35.57 -100.17 -47.60
N HIS A 202 -34.42 -99.88 -48.20
CA HIS A 202 -34.20 -98.73 -49.10
C HIS A 202 -34.47 -99.05 -50.58
N ALA A 203 -35.37 -100.00 -50.89
CA ALA A 203 -35.68 -100.45 -52.26
C ALA A 203 -36.01 -99.32 -53.25
N LYS A 204 -36.73 -98.29 -52.77
CA LYS A 204 -37.08 -97.08 -53.54
C LYS A 204 -36.31 -95.82 -53.09
N GLY A 205 -35.18 -95.99 -52.39
CA GLY A 205 -34.35 -94.88 -51.90
C GLY A 205 -35.01 -94.00 -50.82
N GLN A 206 -36.19 -94.36 -50.30
CA GLN A 206 -36.89 -93.61 -49.26
C GLN A 206 -36.25 -93.86 -47.88
N PRO A 207 -35.94 -92.83 -47.08
CA PRO A 207 -35.27 -93.01 -45.78
C PRO A 207 -36.18 -93.64 -44.71
N LEU A 208 -35.56 -94.26 -43.71
CA LEU A 208 -36.21 -94.67 -42.46
C LEU A 208 -36.01 -93.63 -41.33
N ASN A 209 -36.84 -93.68 -40.29
CA ASN A 209 -36.72 -92.83 -39.10
C ASN A 209 -35.36 -92.96 -38.39
N ARG A 210 -34.73 -94.14 -38.47
CA ARG A 210 -33.36 -94.36 -37.94
C ARG A 210 -32.32 -93.57 -38.72
N ASP A 211 -32.48 -93.40 -40.03
CA ASP A 211 -31.49 -92.76 -40.89
C ASP A 211 -31.67 -91.25 -40.91
N VAL A 212 -32.91 -90.74 -40.83
CA VAL A 212 -33.19 -89.35 -40.44
C VAL A 212 -32.41 -88.97 -39.18
N THR A 213 -32.45 -89.81 -38.15
CA THR A 213 -31.76 -89.55 -36.87
C THR A 213 -30.23 -89.48 -37.03
N LYS A 214 -29.63 -90.42 -37.77
CA LYS A 214 -28.17 -90.44 -38.04
C LYS A 214 -27.70 -89.25 -38.87
N LEU A 215 -28.43 -88.92 -39.95
CA LEU A 215 -28.08 -87.83 -40.86
C LEU A 215 -28.12 -86.47 -40.15
N LEU A 216 -29.14 -86.25 -39.31
CA LEU A 216 -29.24 -85.04 -38.49
C LEU A 216 -28.12 -84.96 -37.44
N ALA A 217 -27.74 -86.07 -36.81
CA ALA A 217 -26.61 -86.09 -35.89
C ALA A 217 -25.29 -85.72 -36.61
N LYS A 218 -25.02 -86.33 -37.77
CA LYS A 218 -23.84 -86.05 -38.60
C LYS A 218 -23.79 -84.59 -39.07
N LEU A 219 -24.93 -84.02 -39.49
CA LEU A 219 -25.01 -82.60 -39.84
C LEU A 219 -24.74 -81.69 -38.63
N ASN A 220 -25.36 -81.98 -37.48
CA ASN A 220 -25.19 -81.18 -36.26
C ASN A 220 -23.74 -81.19 -35.75
N ASP A 221 -23.04 -82.32 -35.84
CA ASP A 221 -21.62 -82.40 -35.45
C ASP A 221 -20.72 -81.67 -36.46
N ALA A 222 -21.06 -81.67 -37.76
CA ALA A 222 -20.38 -80.83 -38.74
C ALA A 222 -20.61 -79.32 -38.48
N VAL A 223 -21.81 -78.92 -38.07
CA VAL A 223 -22.10 -77.53 -37.64
C VAL A 223 -21.27 -77.12 -36.42
N LYS A 224 -21.14 -77.99 -35.41
CA LYS A 224 -20.20 -77.76 -34.28
C LYS A 224 -18.74 -77.67 -34.72
N GLY A 225 -18.38 -78.31 -35.84
CA GLY A 225 -17.07 -78.16 -36.48
C GLY A 225 -16.82 -76.75 -37.01
N LEU A 226 -17.83 -76.15 -37.67
CA LEU A 226 -17.78 -74.77 -38.17
C LEU A 226 -17.67 -73.74 -37.04
N ASP A 227 -18.31 -74.00 -35.90
CA ASP A 227 -18.33 -73.12 -34.72
C ASP A 227 -16.93 -72.72 -34.20
N LYS A 228 -15.89 -73.53 -34.48
CA LYS A 228 -14.48 -73.20 -34.18
C LYS A 228 -13.96 -71.97 -34.95
N PHE A 229 -14.60 -71.65 -36.07
CA PHE A 229 -14.25 -70.57 -36.99
C PHE A 229 -15.23 -69.39 -36.90
N LYS A 230 -15.95 -69.27 -35.79
CA LYS A 230 -16.66 -68.03 -35.43
C LYS A 230 -15.70 -66.83 -35.45
N THR A 231 -16.19 -65.71 -35.94
CA THR A 231 -15.44 -64.45 -36.04
C THR A 231 -14.99 -63.97 -34.66
N LYS A 232 -13.69 -63.71 -34.51
CA LYS A 232 -13.05 -63.20 -33.30
C LYS A 232 -12.88 -61.69 -33.41
N THR A 233 -13.27 -60.96 -32.38
CA THR A 233 -13.35 -59.48 -32.39
C THR A 233 -12.38 -58.80 -31.42
N ASP A 234 -11.67 -59.56 -30.57
CA ASP A 234 -10.85 -59.03 -29.47
C ASP A 234 -9.78 -58.02 -29.92
N GLU A 235 -9.08 -58.33 -31.02
CA GLU A 235 -8.04 -57.47 -31.60
C GLU A 235 -8.61 -56.17 -32.22
N LEU A 236 -9.85 -56.19 -32.71
CA LEU A 236 -10.54 -55.00 -33.19
C LEU A 236 -11.04 -54.16 -32.01
N ILE A 237 -11.61 -54.79 -30.98
CA ILE A 237 -12.01 -54.11 -29.73
C ILE A 237 -10.79 -53.42 -29.09
N LYS A 238 -9.65 -54.10 -29.05
CA LYS A 238 -8.38 -53.53 -28.57
C LYS A 238 -7.97 -52.30 -29.38
N SER A 239 -8.03 -52.36 -30.72
CA SER A 239 -7.77 -51.18 -31.55
C SER A 239 -8.79 -50.06 -31.34
N ILE A 240 -10.09 -50.36 -31.19
CA ILE A 240 -11.12 -49.35 -30.88
C ILE A 240 -10.82 -48.67 -29.52
N ASN A 241 -10.38 -49.42 -28.51
CA ASN A 241 -10.09 -48.88 -27.19
C ASN A 241 -8.88 -47.93 -27.16
N GLU A 242 -7.94 -48.01 -28.11
CA GLU A 242 -6.88 -47.02 -28.29
C GLU A 242 -7.41 -45.63 -28.73
N ASP A 243 -8.70 -45.47 -29.05
CA ASP A 243 -9.33 -44.15 -29.20
C ASP A 243 -9.21 -43.33 -27.89
N ALA A 244 -9.26 -43.98 -26.72
CA ALA A 244 -9.11 -43.32 -25.42
C ALA A 244 -7.72 -42.65 -25.23
N THR A 245 -6.70 -43.08 -25.96
CA THR A 245 -5.35 -42.47 -25.98
C THR A 245 -5.13 -41.60 -27.23
N THR A 246 -5.74 -41.98 -28.36
CA THR A 246 -5.60 -41.29 -29.66
C THR A 246 -6.37 -39.97 -29.70
N HIS A 247 -7.65 -39.96 -29.33
CA HIS A 247 -8.53 -38.78 -29.37
C HIS A 247 -8.03 -37.59 -28.52
N PRO A 248 -7.54 -37.78 -27.27
CA PRO A 248 -6.98 -36.67 -26.51
C PRO A 248 -5.61 -36.18 -27.02
N SER A 249 -4.90 -36.96 -27.85
CA SER A 249 -3.52 -36.67 -28.25
C SER A 249 -3.37 -35.33 -29.00
N PRO A 250 -2.21 -34.64 -28.87
CA PRO A 250 -1.95 -33.43 -29.65
C PRO A 250 -1.97 -33.69 -31.15
N ALA A 251 -1.54 -34.89 -31.59
CA ALA A 251 -1.59 -35.32 -32.98
C ALA A 251 -3.02 -35.27 -33.55
N PHE A 252 -3.99 -35.87 -32.86
CA PHE A 252 -5.39 -35.81 -33.27
C PHE A 252 -6.00 -34.40 -33.15
N LYS A 253 -5.69 -33.67 -32.07
CA LYS A 253 -6.15 -32.28 -31.88
C LYS A 253 -5.64 -31.35 -32.98
N ASN A 254 -4.35 -31.42 -33.32
CA ASN A 254 -3.73 -30.64 -34.38
C ASN A 254 -4.31 -31.02 -35.75
N ALA A 255 -4.51 -32.31 -36.02
CA ALA A 255 -5.15 -32.78 -37.24
C ALA A 255 -6.60 -32.27 -37.38
N SER A 256 -7.35 -32.30 -36.27
CA SER A 256 -8.77 -31.91 -36.22
C SER A 256 -8.99 -30.40 -36.31
N VAL A 257 -8.15 -29.59 -35.64
CA VAL A 257 -8.23 -28.12 -35.66
C VAL A 257 -7.51 -27.52 -36.87
N HIS A 258 -6.54 -28.23 -37.45
CA HIS A 258 -5.88 -27.93 -38.73
C HIS A 258 -5.50 -26.44 -38.90
N ASN A 259 -4.68 -25.93 -37.97
CA ASN A 259 -4.22 -24.55 -37.93
C ASN A 259 -2.68 -24.45 -37.94
N TYR A 260 -2.04 -25.13 -38.88
CA TYR A 260 -0.62 -24.99 -39.18
C TYR A 260 -0.34 -23.71 -39.97
N LEU A 261 0.80 -23.09 -39.67
CA LEU A 261 1.31 -21.90 -40.36
C LEU A 261 2.47 -22.26 -41.31
N GLY A 262 2.54 -21.57 -42.45
CA GLY A 262 3.64 -21.60 -43.40
C GLY A 262 4.86 -20.79 -42.93
N THR A 263 5.90 -20.74 -43.77
CA THR A 263 7.15 -20.01 -43.48
C THR A 263 6.99 -18.49 -43.47
N ASP A 264 5.90 -17.98 -44.06
CA ASP A 264 5.50 -16.58 -44.10
C ASP A 264 4.56 -16.17 -42.95
N GLY A 265 4.17 -17.12 -42.08
CA GLY A 265 3.21 -16.91 -40.99
C GLY A 265 1.74 -16.96 -41.41
N ASN A 266 1.42 -17.21 -42.69
CA ASN A 266 0.05 -17.44 -43.15
C ASN A 266 -0.37 -18.91 -42.96
N ALA A 267 -1.64 -19.24 -43.14
CA ALA A 267 -2.13 -20.61 -42.98
C ALA A 267 -1.60 -21.56 -44.08
N ASP A 268 -0.93 -22.65 -43.70
CA ASP A 268 -0.48 -23.70 -44.62
C ASP A 268 -1.70 -24.48 -45.15
N SER A 269 -2.25 -24.01 -46.26
CA SER A 269 -3.48 -24.57 -46.83
C SER A 269 -3.33 -26.04 -47.25
N ALA A 270 -2.13 -26.49 -47.62
CA ALA A 270 -1.88 -27.88 -48.02
C ALA A 270 -1.82 -28.80 -46.80
N LYS A 271 -1.01 -28.45 -45.78
CA LYS A 271 -0.90 -29.22 -44.54
C LYS A 271 -2.22 -29.22 -43.76
N ASN A 272 -2.96 -28.11 -43.75
CA ASN A 272 -4.27 -28.01 -43.10
C ASN A 272 -5.36 -28.84 -43.81
N ALA A 273 -5.33 -28.94 -45.15
CA ALA A 273 -6.22 -29.84 -45.88
C ALA A 273 -5.91 -31.32 -45.60
N ALA A 274 -4.62 -31.69 -45.57
CA ALA A 274 -4.17 -33.04 -45.26
C ALA A 274 -4.47 -33.45 -43.80
N ALA A 275 -4.22 -32.54 -42.85
CA ALA A 275 -4.56 -32.67 -41.43
C ALA A 275 -6.05 -32.97 -41.21
N ARG A 276 -6.92 -32.13 -41.77
CA ARG A 276 -8.38 -32.30 -41.69
C ARG A 276 -8.83 -33.62 -42.30
N LYS A 277 -8.20 -34.04 -43.41
CA LYS A 277 -8.47 -35.34 -44.04
C LYS A 277 -8.05 -36.50 -43.14
N ALA A 278 -6.87 -36.47 -42.52
CA ALA A 278 -6.38 -37.52 -41.63
C ALA A 278 -7.29 -37.71 -40.40
N ALA A 279 -7.72 -36.62 -39.74
CA ALA A 279 -8.69 -36.68 -38.65
C ALA A 279 -10.05 -37.25 -39.09
N GLY A 280 -10.54 -36.84 -40.27
CA GLY A 280 -11.78 -37.35 -40.85
C GLY A 280 -11.71 -38.84 -41.24
N ASP A 281 -10.58 -39.29 -41.80
CA ASP A 281 -10.34 -40.68 -42.17
C ASP A 281 -10.22 -41.57 -40.93
N TYR A 282 -9.58 -41.10 -39.85
CA TYR A 282 -9.55 -41.79 -38.55
C TYR A 282 -10.96 -41.94 -37.96
N GLY A 283 -11.74 -40.86 -37.90
CA GLY A 283 -13.13 -40.90 -37.41
C GLY A 283 -14.01 -41.85 -38.23
N LYS A 284 -13.84 -41.89 -39.55
CA LYS A 284 -14.53 -42.86 -40.43
C LYS A 284 -14.11 -44.30 -40.14
N ALA A 285 -12.80 -44.58 -40.07
CA ALA A 285 -12.31 -45.93 -39.80
C ALA A 285 -12.73 -46.44 -38.41
N LEU A 286 -12.79 -45.56 -37.41
CA LEU A 286 -13.26 -45.87 -36.06
C LEU A 286 -14.77 -46.20 -36.04
N ASN A 287 -15.58 -45.45 -36.80
CA ASN A 287 -17.00 -45.75 -36.95
C ASN A 287 -17.24 -47.04 -37.74
N GLU A 288 -16.54 -47.25 -38.86
CA GLU A 288 -16.58 -48.53 -39.61
C GLU A 288 -16.22 -49.73 -38.71
N ALA A 289 -15.21 -49.58 -37.84
CA ALA A 289 -14.84 -50.60 -36.85
C ALA A 289 -15.92 -50.86 -35.79
N LYS A 290 -16.53 -49.80 -35.24
CA LYS A 290 -17.62 -49.88 -34.24
C LYS A 290 -18.90 -50.47 -34.84
N ASP A 291 -19.27 -50.09 -36.04
CA ASP A 291 -20.43 -50.61 -36.77
C ASP A 291 -20.26 -52.10 -37.10
N LEU A 292 -19.05 -52.50 -37.48
CA LEU A 292 -18.74 -53.90 -37.80
C LEU A 292 -18.76 -54.81 -36.56
N LEU A 293 -18.41 -54.30 -35.37
CA LEU A 293 -18.54 -55.03 -34.11
C LEU A 293 -20.00 -55.38 -33.79
N ASN A 294 -20.95 -54.54 -34.24
CA ASN A 294 -22.39 -54.76 -34.08
C ASN A 294 -23.01 -55.61 -35.20
N ASN A 295 -22.24 -56.02 -36.22
CA ASN A 295 -22.73 -56.79 -37.35
C ASN A 295 -22.58 -58.31 -37.12
N PRO A 296 -23.67 -59.06 -36.85
CA PRO A 296 -23.60 -60.51 -36.60
C PRO A 296 -23.20 -61.34 -37.83
N ASN A 297 -23.12 -60.73 -39.02
CA ASN A 297 -22.70 -61.37 -40.27
C ASN A 297 -21.25 -61.05 -40.69
N ALA A 298 -20.51 -60.27 -39.88
CA ALA A 298 -19.11 -59.92 -40.18
C ALA A 298 -18.20 -61.16 -40.22
N THR A 299 -17.40 -61.29 -41.28
CA THR A 299 -16.37 -62.35 -41.41
C THR A 299 -15.09 -61.95 -40.68
N GLN A 300 -14.19 -62.91 -40.44
CA GLN A 300 -12.88 -62.61 -39.87
C GLN A 300 -12.05 -61.67 -40.76
N LYS A 301 -12.23 -61.75 -42.09
CA LYS A 301 -11.57 -60.84 -43.02
C LYS A 301 -12.05 -59.41 -42.82
N ASP A 302 -13.36 -59.19 -42.70
CA ASP A 302 -13.93 -57.86 -42.49
C ASP A 302 -13.37 -57.22 -41.21
N ILE A 303 -13.31 -57.99 -40.11
CA ILE A 303 -12.78 -57.53 -38.83
C ILE A 303 -11.30 -57.16 -38.93
N ASN A 304 -10.49 -57.99 -39.61
CA ASN A 304 -9.07 -57.73 -39.80
C ASN A 304 -8.85 -56.50 -40.69
N ASP A 305 -9.60 -56.36 -41.80
CA ASP A 305 -9.53 -55.20 -42.69
C ASP A 305 -9.93 -53.90 -41.98
N ALA A 306 -10.96 -53.93 -41.13
CA ALA A 306 -11.39 -52.79 -40.33
C ALA A 306 -10.34 -52.39 -39.29
N LYS A 307 -9.71 -53.36 -38.61
CA LYS A 307 -8.60 -53.13 -37.68
C LYS A 307 -7.42 -52.48 -38.40
N ASP A 308 -7.03 -53.03 -39.55
CA ASP A 308 -5.94 -52.54 -40.38
C ASP A 308 -6.18 -51.11 -40.88
N LYS A 309 -7.42 -50.78 -41.30
CA LYS A 309 -7.82 -49.41 -41.65
C LYS A 309 -7.68 -48.46 -40.45
N LEU A 310 -8.22 -48.85 -39.29
CA LEU A 310 -8.20 -48.02 -38.08
C LEU A 310 -6.76 -47.77 -37.59
N ASP A 311 -5.92 -48.81 -37.57
CA ASP A 311 -4.51 -48.69 -37.16
C ASP A 311 -3.69 -47.85 -38.16
N LYS A 312 -3.93 -47.98 -39.47
CA LYS A 312 -3.30 -47.13 -40.50
C LYS A 312 -3.75 -45.67 -40.38
N ALA A 313 -5.05 -45.43 -40.16
CA ALA A 313 -5.59 -44.08 -39.99
C ALA A 313 -5.09 -43.42 -38.68
N ARG A 314 -4.97 -44.20 -37.59
CA ARG A 314 -4.32 -43.74 -36.34
C ARG A 314 -2.87 -43.33 -36.60
N LYS A 315 -2.10 -44.19 -37.28
CA LYS A 315 -0.69 -43.91 -37.58
C LYS A 315 -0.50 -42.68 -38.47
N ALA A 316 -1.42 -42.41 -39.39
CA ALA A 316 -1.39 -41.20 -40.22
C ALA A 316 -1.58 -39.89 -39.42
N LEU A 317 -2.02 -39.95 -38.15
CA LEU A 317 -2.04 -38.79 -37.26
C LEU A 317 -0.64 -38.41 -36.75
N ASP A 318 0.33 -39.33 -36.76
CA ASP A 318 1.70 -39.07 -36.27
C ASP A 318 2.40 -37.94 -37.02
N ASP A 319 2.08 -37.73 -38.31
CA ASP A 319 2.58 -36.64 -39.15
C ASP A 319 2.14 -35.24 -38.65
N TYR A 320 1.18 -35.21 -37.72
CA TYR A 320 0.56 -34.02 -37.15
C TYR A 320 0.92 -33.81 -35.66
N LYS A 321 1.93 -34.52 -35.16
CA LYS A 321 2.57 -34.22 -33.86
C LYS A 321 3.00 -32.76 -33.77
N THR A 322 3.00 -32.24 -32.55
CA THR A 322 3.41 -30.86 -32.25
C THR A 322 4.92 -30.71 -32.47
N ASP A 323 5.33 -29.79 -33.35
CA ASP A 323 6.73 -29.41 -33.55
C ASP A 323 7.08 -28.22 -32.67
N VAL A 324 7.99 -28.46 -31.73
CA VAL A 324 8.48 -27.46 -30.76
C VAL A 324 9.83 -26.84 -31.14
N SER A 325 10.45 -27.29 -32.24
CA SER A 325 11.86 -27.00 -32.56
C SER A 325 12.17 -25.50 -32.62
N LYS A 326 11.29 -24.73 -33.27
CA LYS A 326 11.41 -23.26 -33.38
C LYS A 326 11.23 -22.55 -32.03
N LEU A 327 10.31 -23.03 -31.19
CA LEU A 327 10.10 -22.49 -29.85
C LEU A 327 11.30 -22.78 -28.94
N GLN A 328 11.87 -23.97 -29.03
CA GLN A 328 13.09 -24.33 -28.32
C GLN A 328 14.28 -23.46 -28.76
N GLU A 329 14.44 -23.23 -30.08
CA GLU A 329 15.48 -22.33 -30.60
C GLU A 329 15.28 -20.89 -30.09
N SER A 330 14.05 -20.37 -30.14
CA SER A 330 13.74 -19.03 -29.62
C SER A 330 13.92 -18.93 -28.09
N ALA A 331 13.53 -19.94 -27.31
CA ALA A 331 13.79 -19.98 -25.87
C ALA A 331 15.31 -20.01 -25.57
N ASN A 332 16.08 -20.78 -26.33
CA ASN A 332 17.55 -20.86 -26.20
C ASN A 332 18.24 -19.52 -26.51
N LYS A 333 17.69 -18.69 -27.42
CA LYS A 333 18.17 -17.32 -27.71
C LYS A 333 18.06 -16.36 -26.51
N HIS A 334 17.46 -16.76 -25.40
CA HIS A 334 17.57 -15.99 -24.16
C HIS A 334 19.03 -15.94 -23.63
N GLY A 335 19.81 -17.01 -23.79
CA GLY A 335 21.15 -17.11 -23.20
C GLY A 335 21.12 -17.40 -21.69
N LYS A 336 22.22 -17.11 -20.99
CA LYS A 336 22.36 -17.25 -19.53
C LYS A 336 23.24 -16.14 -18.96
N GLU A 337 22.82 -15.54 -17.86
CA GLU A 337 23.65 -14.59 -17.09
C GLU A 337 24.86 -15.29 -16.46
N LYS A 338 25.87 -14.51 -16.07
CA LYS A 338 27.03 -15.00 -15.32
C LYS A 338 26.58 -15.38 -13.89
N GLN A 339 26.83 -16.62 -13.48
CA GLN A 339 26.54 -17.09 -12.11
C GLN A 339 27.83 -17.58 -11.45
N GLY A 340 28.32 -16.84 -10.45
CA GLY A 340 29.61 -17.11 -9.81
C GLY A 340 30.74 -17.09 -10.84
N ASP A 341 31.52 -18.17 -10.89
CA ASP A 341 32.62 -18.35 -11.86
C ASP A 341 32.15 -18.83 -13.24
N ALA A 342 30.89 -19.26 -13.38
CA ALA A 342 30.35 -19.71 -14.67
C ALA A 342 30.13 -18.52 -15.62
N ALA A 343 30.82 -18.54 -16.76
CA ALA A 343 30.72 -17.50 -17.78
C ALA A 343 29.30 -17.40 -18.36
N ALA A 344 28.88 -16.17 -18.70
CA ALA A 344 27.61 -15.91 -19.37
C ALA A 344 27.55 -16.61 -20.74
N THR A 345 26.37 -17.08 -21.11
CA THR A 345 26.06 -17.54 -22.48
C THR A 345 25.34 -16.42 -23.19
N GLU A 346 25.91 -15.91 -24.28
CA GLU A 346 25.33 -14.77 -25.01
C GLU A 346 23.90 -15.03 -25.50
N GLY A 347 23.07 -14.00 -25.42
CA GLY A 347 21.68 -14.06 -25.86
C GLY A 347 20.92 -12.78 -25.55
N THR A 348 19.60 -12.89 -25.42
CA THR A 348 18.72 -11.77 -25.04
C THR A 348 19.11 -11.23 -23.67
N VAL A 349 19.40 -12.10 -22.70
CA VAL A 349 19.68 -11.73 -21.31
C VAL A 349 20.97 -10.93 -21.14
N THR A 350 21.93 -11.10 -22.07
CA THR A 350 23.19 -10.33 -22.07
C THR A 350 23.11 -9.05 -22.91
N SER A 351 22.02 -8.82 -23.65
CA SER A 351 21.84 -7.58 -24.44
C SER A 351 21.72 -6.35 -23.56
N ASP A 352 22.24 -5.23 -24.07
CA ASP A 352 22.01 -3.90 -23.49
C ASP A 352 20.51 -3.60 -23.39
N ALA A 353 19.74 -3.91 -24.43
CA ALA A 353 18.29 -3.80 -24.51
C ALA A 353 17.57 -4.43 -23.31
N TYR A 354 17.85 -5.72 -23.01
CA TYR A 354 17.25 -6.41 -21.87
C TYR A 354 17.80 -5.90 -20.52
N ARG A 355 19.10 -5.62 -20.42
CA ARG A 355 19.70 -5.06 -19.19
C ARG A 355 19.13 -3.68 -18.84
N ASN A 356 18.92 -2.83 -19.85
CA ASN A 356 18.26 -1.53 -19.72
C ASN A 356 16.78 -1.67 -19.40
N ALA A 357 16.09 -2.68 -19.95
CA ALA A 357 14.71 -2.97 -19.56
C ALA A 357 14.60 -3.58 -18.14
N SER A 358 15.72 -4.08 -17.59
CA SER A 358 15.83 -4.60 -16.21
C SER A 358 16.10 -3.51 -15.18
N ASP A 359 17.01 -2.58 -15.49
CA ASP A 359 17.37 -1.45 -14.63
C ASP A 359 17.26 -0.13 -15.43
N PRO A 360 16.03 0.35 -15.74
CA PRO A 360 15.81 1.41 -16.72
C PRO A 360 16.22 2.80 -16.24
N HIS A 361 17.19 3.38 -16.95
CA HIS A 361 17.83 4.66 -16.65
C HIS A 361 17.74 5.67 -17.82
N PHE A 362 16.77 5.56 -18.72
CA PHE A 362 16.62 6.53 -19.82
C PHE A 362 16.34 7.94 -19.28
N LEU A 363 16.84 8.94 -20.01
CA LEU A 363 16.71 10.36 -19.68
C LEU A 363 15.90 11.09 -20.77
N THR A 364 15.06 12.04 -20.36
CA THR A 364 14.36 12.99 -21.23
C THR A 364 15.35 13.93 -21.94
N ALA A 365 14.89 14.69 -22.94
CA ALA A 365 15.73 15.63 -23.68
C ALA A 365 16.43 16.68 -22.79
N ASP A 366 15.76 17.11 -21.71
CA ASP A 366 16.29 18.04 -20.70
C ASP A 366 17.15 17.36 -19.60
N GLY A 367 17.41 16.06 -19.71
CA GLY A 367 18.35 15.32 -18.87
C GLY A 367 17.80 14.80 -17.55
N LYS A 368 16.48 14.80 -17.35
CA LYS A 368 15.81 14.18 -16.18
C LYS A 368 15.48 12.70 -16.47
N PRO A 369 15.19 11.86 -15.47
CA PRO A 369 14.68 10.50 -15.71
C PRO A 369 13.42 10.51 -16.57
N ASP A 370 13.42 9.74 -17.66
CA ASP A 370 12.26 9.54 -18.54
C ASP A 370 11.31 8.51 -17.91
N THR A 371 10.42 8.97 -17.04
CA THR A 371 9.49 8.12 -16.30
C THR A 371 8.65 7.23 -17.22
N ASP A 372 8.27 7.74 -18.39
CA ASP A 372 7.42 7.03 -19.35
C ASP A 372 8.22 5.96 -20.11
N LYS A 373 9.40 6.29 -20.65
CA LYS A 373 10.26 5.31 -21.33
C LYS A 373 10.76 4.26 -20.34
N ASN A 374 11.11 4.64 -19.10
CA ASN A 374 11.56 3.70 -18.08
C ASN A 374 10.44 2.75 -17.62
N ALA A 375 9.22 3.24 -17.41
CA ALA A 375 8.06 2.39 -17.09
C ALA A 375 7.71 1.43 -18.25
N LYS A 376 7.77 1.91 -19.50
CA LYS A 376 7.55 1.07 -20.70
C LYS A 376 8.66 0.02 -20.88
N ALA A 377 9.91 0.34 -20.56
CA ALA A 377 11.03 -0.60 -20.58
C ALA A 377 10.82 -1.75 -19.57
N ALA A 378 10.52 -1.41 -18.31
CA ALA A 378 10.21 -2.41 -17.28
C ALA A 378 9.00 -3.29 -17.65
N ALA A 379 7.96 -2.70 -18.25
CA ALA A 379 6.81 -3.45 -18.76
C ALA A 379 7.17 -4.36 -19.94
N ALA A 380 8.05 -3.93 -20.85
CA ALA A 380 8.54 -4.73 -21.97
C ALA A 380 9.36 -5.94 -21.50
N LYS A 381 10.26 -5.76 -20.51
CA LYS A 381 10.95 -6.88 -19.87
C LYS A 381 9.97 -7.86 -19.25
N LYS A 382 9.04 -7.38 -18.43
CA LYS A 382 8.03 -8.24 -17.79
C LYS A 382 7.25 -9.06 -18.82
N ALA A 383 6.83 -8.45 -19.93
CA ALA A 383 6.15 -9.16 -21.02
C ALA A 383 7.04 -10.21 -21.70
N TYR A 384 8.34 -9.93 -21.87
CA TYR A 384 9.30 -10.91 -22.39
C TYR A 384 9.53 -12.08 -21.42
N ASP A 385 9.70 -11.81 -20.13
CA ASP A 385 9.90 -12.85 -19.10
C ASP A 385 8.68 -13.77 -18.98
N GLU A 386 7.47 -13.20 -19.00
CA GLU A 386 6.20 -13.93 -18.99
C GLU A 386 6.05 -14.80 -20.25
N ALA A 387 6.42 -14.28 -21.42
CA ALA A 387 6.42 -15.04 -22.68
C ALA A 387 7.46 -16.18 -22.67
N LEU A 388 8.66 -15.93 -22.13
CA LEU A 388 9.73 -16.93 -22.01
C LEU A 388 9.35 -18.04 -21.03
N THR A 389 8.80 -17.69 -19.86
CA THR A 389 8.30 -18.66 -18.88
C THR A 389 7.22 -19.53 -19.49
N LYS A 390 6.25 -18.92 -20.18
CA LYS A 390 5.19 -19.66 -20.90
C LYS A 390 5.75 -20.58 -21.99
N ALA A 391 6.75 -20.13 -22.75
CA ALA A 391 7.44 -20.97 -23.73
C ALA A 391 8.11 -22.19 -23.08
N GLN A 392 8.87 -21.97 -22.00
CA GLN A 392 9.56 -23.03 -21.26
C GLN A 392 8.59 -24.02 -20.61
N GLU A 393 7.45 -23.55 -20.09
CA GLU A 393 6.40 -24.43 -19.56
C GLU A 393 5.78 -25.33 -20.64
N LEU A 394 5.52 -24.79 -21.83
CA LEU A 394 4.96 -25.57 -22.95
C LEU A 394 5.97 -26.62 -23.44
N LEU A 395 7.26 -26.25 -23.56
CA LEU A 395 8.34 -27.19 -23.87
C LEU A 395 8.41 -28.33 -22.85
N LYS A 396 8.36 -28.01 -21.55
CA LYS A 396 8.37 -29.01 -20.47
C LYS A 396 7.14 -29.93 -20.50
N LYS A 397 5.94 -29.40 -20.78
CA LYS A 397 4.69 -30.19 -20.94
C LYS A 397 4.73 -31.10 -22.17
N HIS A 398 5.38 -30.66 -23.26
CA HIS A 398 5.58 -31.47 -24.45
C HIS A 398 6.44 -32.70 -24.14
N ASP A 399 7.61 -32.51 -23.54
CA ASP A 399 8.62 -33.58 -23.36
C ASP A 399 8.32 -34.53 -22.18
N SER A 400 7.60 -34.08 -21.15
CA SER A 400 7.25 -34.88 -19.98
C SER A 400 6.38 -36.10 -20.35
N ALA A 401 6.84 -37.31 -20.02
CA ALA A 401 6.06 -38.54 -20.19
C ALA A 401 4.81 -38.60 -19.28
N ASP A 402 4.91 -37.98 -18.10
CA ASP A 402 3.83 -37.93 -17.09
C ASP A 402 2.70 -36.95 -17.44
N THR A 403 2.91 -36.06 -18.41
CA THR A 403 1.88 -35.12 -18.86
C THR A 403 0.81 -35.86 -19.67
N PRO A 404 -0.47 -35.87 -19.23
CA PRO A 404 -1.57 -36.50 -19.97
C PRO A 404 -1.66 -36.01 -21.42
N GLN A 405 -2.09 -36.90 -22.32
CA GLN A 405 -2.15 -36.61 -23.76
C GLN A 405 -2.99 -35.37 -24.09
N ASP A 406 -4.07 -35.13 -23.34
CA ASP A 406 -4.92 -33.94 -23.47
C ASP A 406 -4.29 -32.65 -22.93
N ALA A 407 -3.35 -32.75 -21.99
CA ALA A 407 -2.62 -31.62 -21.39
C ALA A 407 -1.30 -31.28 -22.11
N LYS A 408 -0.85 -32.11 -23.05
CA LYS A 408 0.28 -31.81 -23.95
C LYS A 408 -0.11 -30.70 -24.94
N PRO A 409 0.82 -29.78 -25.26
CA PRO A 409 0.50 -28.60 -26.07
C PRO A 409 0.21 -28.94 -27.53
N THR A 410 -0.73 -28.19 -28.11
CA THR A 410 -1.05 -28.19 -29.54
C THR A 410 -0.09 -27.31 -30.34
N GLN A 411 0.01 -27.51 -31.65
CA GLN A 411 0.83 -26.66 -32.52
C GLN A 411 0.44 -25.18 -32.42
N LYS A 412 -0.86 -24.89 -32.33
CA LYS A 412 -1.38 -23.51 -32.20
C LYS A 412 -0.88 -22.81 -30.94
N GLU A 413 -0.73 -23.53 -29.83
CA GLU A 413 -0.20 -22.98 -28.57
C GLU A 413 1.30 -22.72 -28.66
N ILE A 414 2.05 -23.61 -29.33
CA ILE A 414 3.48 -23.44 -29.60
C ILE A 414 3.74 -22.25 -30.54
N ASP A 415 3.01 -22.15 -31.65
CA ASP A 415 3.14 -21.06 -32.62
C ASP A 415 2.78 -19.71 -31.97
N ALA A 416 1.74 -19.68 -31.13
CA ALA A 416 1.35 -18.47 -30.39
C ALA A 416 2.39 -18.08 -29.31
N ALA A 417 2.99 -19.05 -28.62
CA ALA A 417 4.06 -18.79 -27.65
C ALA A 417 5.35 -18.33 -28.32
N LEU A 418 5.70 -18.90 -29.49
CA LEU A 418 6.83 -18.49 -30.31
C LEU A 418 6.66 -17.04 -30.74
N LYS A 419 5.50 -16.71 -31.32
CA LYS A 419 5.21 -15.34 -31.74
C LYS A 419 5.23 -14.36 -30.56
N ALA A 420 4.65 -14.73 -29.42
CA ALA A 420 4.67 -13.86 -28.24
C ALA A 420 6.10 -13.61 -27.71
N LEU A 421 6.95 -14.64 -27.70
CA LEU A 421 8.35 -14.53 -27.27
C LEU A 421 9.19 -13.69 -28.23
N ASP A 422 9.05 -13.90 -29.54
CA ASP A 422 9.79 -13.14 -30.55
C ASP A 422 9.28 -11.70 -30.67
N ASP A 423 7.97 -11.44 -30.64
CA ASP A 423 7.40 -10.09 -30.58
C ASP A 423 7.88 -9.32 -29.33
N ALA A 424 7.89 -9.99 -28.18
CA ALA A 424 8.37 -9.38 -26.93
C ALA A 424 9.88 -9.13 -26.95
N ARG A 425 10.66 -10.02 -27.59
CA ARG A 425 12.10 -9.83 -27.81
C ARG A 425 12.36 -8.61 -28.68
N THR A 426 11.67 -8.47 -29.81
CA THR A 426 11.82 -7.31 -30.69
C THR A 426 11.44 -6.00 -29.99
N LYS A 427 10.42 -6.00 -29.12
CA LYS A 427 10.07 -4.83 -28.30
C LYS A 427 11.14 -4.42 -27.29
N LEU A 428 12.10 -5.28 -26.95
CA LEU A 428 13.24 -4.88 -26.12
C LEU A 428 14.21 -3.98 -26.90
N ASP A 429 14.32 -4.12 -28.22
CA ASP A 429 15.25 -3.33 -29.05
C ASP A 429 14.99 -1.81 -28.98
N ASP A 430 13.77 -1.37 -28.66
CA ASP A 430 13.40 0.03 -28.39
C ASP A 430 14.15 0.64 -27.18
N TYR A 431 14.76 -0.21 -26.35
CA TYR A 431 15.49 0.11 -25.12
C TYR A 431 16.98 -0.21 -25.21
N LYS A 432 17.54 -0.24 -26.43
CA LYS A 432 19.00 -0.17 -26.62
C LYS A 432 19.59 1.09 -25.98
N THR A 433 20.86 1.02 -25.64
CA THR A 433 21.60 2.08 -24.94
C THR A 433 21.70 3.34 -25.81
N ASP A 434 21.18 4.45 -25.29
CA ASP A 434 21.23 5.78 -25.91
C ASP A 434 22.47 6.54 -25.44
N THR A 435 23.44 6.69 -26.36
CA THR A 435 24.70 7.41 -26.15
C THR A 435 24.64 8.89 -26.49
N THR A 436 23.56 9.38 -27.10
CA THR A 436 23.53 10.69 -27.79
C THR A 436 23.98 11.86 -26.91
N LYS A 437 23.60 11.85 -25.62
CA LYS A 437 23.99 12.89 -24.66
C LYS A 437 25.42 12.74 -24.15
N LEU A 438 25.93 11.51 -24.04
CA LEU A 438 27.32 11.25 -23.69
C LEU A 438 28.25 11.68 -24.81
N GLU A 439 27.91 11.35 -26.06
CA GLU A 439 28.61 11.81 -27.26
C GLU A 439 28.54 13.33 -27.41
N ALA A 440 27.36 13.94 -27.28
CA ALA A 440 27.21 15.39 -27.33
C ALA A 440 28.02 16.12 -26.25
N GLU A 441 28.19 15.54 -25.06
CA GLU A 441 29.04 16.11 -24.01
C GLU A 441 30.54 15.84 -24.25
N ALA A 442 30.91 14.66 -24.73
CA ALA A 442 32.29 14.29 -25.07
C ALA A 442 32.82 14.97 -26.36
N ASN A 443 31.92 15.49 -27.20
CA ASN A 443 32.23 16.26 -28.40
C ASN A 443 32.37 17.77 -28.13
N LYS A 444 32.03 18.26 -26.93
CA LYS A 444 32.46 19.59 -26.43
C LYS A 444 33.90 19.58 -25.89
N SER A 445 34.69 18.59 -26.30
CA SER A 445 36.03 18.32 -25.79
C SER A 445 36.89 17.90 -26.97
N THR A 446 38.15 18.33 -26.95
CA THR A 446 39.11 18.20 -28.04
C THR A 446 39.16 16.77 -28.54
N ALA A 447 39.04 16.60 -29.86
CA ALA A 447 39.13 15.28 -30.49
C ALA A 447 40.45 14.58 -30.15
N GLU A 448 40.43 13.26 -30.11
CA GLU A 448 41.60 12.44 -29.75
C GLU A 448 42.76 12.73 -30.73
N HIS A 449 43.92 13.17 -30.20
CA HIS A 449 45.09 13.67 -30.94
C HIS A 449 44.94 15.01 -31.71
N ALA A 450 43.85 15.76 -31.54
CA ALA A 450 43.71 17.11 -32.10
C ALA A 450 44.29 18.19 -31.16
N THR A 451 44.52 19.39 -31.70
CA THR A 451 44.79 20.60 -30.90
C THR A 451 43.46 21.24 -30.47
N ALA A 452 43.39 21.73 -29.23
CA ALA A 452 42.18 22.38 -28.71
C ALA A 452 41.82 23.65 -29.51
N THR A 453 40.56 23.77 -29.89
CA THR A 453 39.98 24.86 -30.69
C THR A 453 38.95 25.64 -29.89
N GLU A 454 38.48 26.79 -30.38
CA GLU A 454 37.63 27.73 -29.64
C GLU A 454 36.28 27.16 -29.14
N GLY A 455 35.83 26.01 -29.67
CA GLY A 455 34.65 25.27 -29.19
C GLY A 455 34.92 24.16 -28.15
N ASP A 456 36.19 23.84 -27.87
CA ASP A 456 36.59 22.74 -26.99
C ASP A 456 36.69 23.17 -25.52
N PHE A 457 36.29 22.29 -24.60
CA PHE A 457 36.45 22.53 -23.16
C PHE A 457 37.90 22.78 -22.75
N GLU A 458 38.87 22.13 -23.41
CA GLU A 458 40.30 22.34 -23.15
C GLU A 458 40.81 23.72 -23.62
N TYR A 459 40.04 24.44 -24.42
CA TYR A 459 40.35 25.82 -24.81
C TYR A 459 39.89 26.85 -23.77
N THR A 460 39.03 26.47 -22.83
CA THR A 460 38.57 27.37 -21.76
C THR A 460 39.74 27.84 -20.88
N PRO A 461 39.71 29.09 -20.36
CA PRO A 461 40.68 29.56 -19.39
C PRO A 461 40.76 28.67 -18.16
N GLU A 462 39.62 28.17 -17.67
CA GLU A 462 39.53 27.32 -16.49
C GLU A 462 40.28 25.99 -16.67
N PHE A 463 40.16 25.36 -17.85
CA PHE A 463 40.95 24.17 -18.15
C PHE A 463 42.45 24.48 -18.25
N LYS A 464 42.82 25.58 -18.91
CA LYS A 464 44.23 26.02 -19.02
C LYS A 464 44.83 26.33 -17.63
N ASN A 465 44.05 26.94 -16.74
CA ASN A 465 44.41 27.21 -15.36
C ASN A 465 44.61 25.90 -14.56
N ALA A 466 43.71 24.93 -14.73
CA ALA A 466 43.85 23.61 -14.12
C ALA A 466 45.09 22.87 -14.64
N GLN A 467 45.34 22.89 -15.94
CA GLN A 467 46.49 22.25 -16.57
C GLN A 467 47.82 22.88 -16.12
N ALA A 468 47.88 24.20 -15.96
CA ALA A 468 49.07 24.89 -15.45
C ALA A 468 49.37 24.58 -13.97
N LYS A 469 48.37 24.17 -13.18
CA LYS A 469 48.49 23.94 -11.73
C LYS A 469 48.99 22.52 -11.42
N THR A 470 50.23 22.23 -11.81
CA THR A 470 50.94 20.96 -11.52
C THR A 470 51.36 20.86 -10.06
N SER A 471 51.37 19.66 -9.49
CA SER A 471 51.87 19.39 -8.12
C SER A 471 53.04 18.41 -8.17
N ASN A 472 54.20 18.77 -7.63
CA ASN A 472 55.44 17.97 -7.67
C ASN A 472 55.83 17.45 -9.08
N GLY A 473 55.52 18.22 -10.13
CA GLY A 473 55.75 17.83 -11.53
C GLY A 473 54.78 16.77 -12.07
N GLN A 474 53.71 16.42 -11.33
CA GLN A 474 52.60 15.61 -11.81
C GLN A 474 51.49 16.50 -12.39
N GLU A 475 50.74 15.95 -13.35
CA GLU A 475 49.55 16.60 -13.91
C GLU A 475 48.50 16.83 -12.80
N ASN A 476 47.74 17.92 -12.95
CA ASN A 476 46.69 18.28 -12.02
C ASN A 476 45.66 17.15 -11.84
N ALA A 477 45.23 16.89 -10.60
CA ALA A 477 44.34 15.79 -10.28
C ALA A 477 42.95 15.92 -10.93
N ASP A 478 42.42 17.14 -11.03
CA ASP A 478 41.11 17.40 -11.65
C ASP A 478 41.20 17.28 -13.18
N VAL A 479 42.31 17.72 -13.80
CA VAL A 479 42.61 17.48 -15.22
C VAL A 479 42.77 15.99 -15.52
N THR A 480 43.43 15.24 -14.63
CA THR A 480 43.59 13.78 -14.74
C THR A 480 42.23 13.08 -14.62
N ALA A 481 41.40 13.47 -13.65
CA ALA A 481 40.04 12.97 -13.48
C ALA A 481 39.17 13.27 -14.70
N TYR A 482 39.26 14.48 -15.25
CA TYR A 482 38.59 14.87 -16.48
C TYR A 482 39.03 14.03 -17.69
N LYS A 483 40.33 13.85 -17.93
CA LYS A 483 40.82 13.01 -19.03
C LYS A 483 40.36 11.56 -18.89
N ASN A 484 40.39 11.02 -17.68
CA ASN A 484 39.89 9.68 -17.39
C ASN A 484 38.38 9.56 -17.62
N ALA A 485 37.59 10.56 -17.21
CA ALA A 485 36.15 10.60 -17.44
C ALA A 485 35.82 10.75 -18.94
N LEU A 486 36.53 11.61 -19.68
CA LEU A 486 36.38 11.79 -21.12
C LEU A 486 36.79 10.53 -21.90
N LYS A 487 37.88 9.88 -21.51
CA LYS A 487 38.29 8.60 -22.10
C LYS A 487 37.23 7.53 -21.83
N LYS A 488 36.77 7.37 -20.59
CA LYS A 488 35.69 6.44 -20.23
C LYS A 488 34.41 6.73 -21.02
N ALA A 489 34.04 8.00 -21.18
CA ALA A 489 32.89 8.41 -21.98
C ALA A 489 33.02 8.00 -23.46
N ARG A 490 34.18 8.25 -24.07
CA ARG A 490 34.47 7.88 -25.47
C ARG A 490 34.55 6.36 -25.66
N ASP A 491 35.18 5.65 -24.73
CA ASP A 491 35.28 4.18 -24.77
C ASP A 491 33.89 3.53 -24.65
N LEU A 492 33.03 4.02 -23.74
CA LEU A 492 31.66 3.52 -23.60
C LEU A 492 30.78 3.87 -24.81
N ALA A 493 30.90 5.07 -25.38
CA ALA A 493 30.19 5.42 -26.62
C ALA A 493 30.60 4.50 -27.78
N LYS A 494 31.91 4.23 -27.95
CA LYS A 494 32.44 3.25 -28.91
C LYS A 494 31.94 1.82 -28.62
N ALA A 495 31.81 1.43 -27.35
CA ALA A 495 31.36 0.10 -26.93
C ALA A 495 29.84 -0.12 -27.05
N ALA A 496 29.03 0.94 -27.05
CA ALA A 496 27.59 0.84 -27.32
C ALA A 496 27.30 0.55 -28.80
N HIS A 497 28.11 1.11 -29.70
CA HIS A 497 28.01 0.95 -31.16
C HIS A 497 29.27 0.28 -31.74
N PRO A 498 29.57 -0.98 -31.37
CA PRO A 498 30.78 -1.66 -31.81
C PRO A 498 30.74 -1.89 -33.33
N THR A 499 31.86 -1.59 -34.00
CA THR A 499 32.04 -1.84 -35.44
C THR A 499 32.49 -3.26 -35.75
N ASP A 500 32.84 -4.06 -34.74
CA ASP A 500 33.20 -5.47 -34.86
C ASP A 500 31.94 -6.36 -34.86
N PRO A 501 31.64 -7.10 -35.95
CA PRO A 501 30.51 -8.04 -35.99
C PRO A 501 30.62 -9.21 -35.00
N ALA A 502 31.80 -9.45 -34.43
CA ALA A 502 32.02 -10.45 -33.38
C ALA A 502 31.89 -9.90 -31.95
N ALA A 503 31.53 -8.61 -31.80
CA ALA A 503 31.25 -8.02 -30.50
C ALA A 503 30.12 -8.78 -29.77
N LYS A 504 30.35 -9.05 -28.49
CA LYS A 504 29.40 -9.79 -27.66
C LYS A 504 28.35 -8.84 -27.11
N ASN A 505 27.09 -9.27 -27.06
CA ASN A 505 26.01 -8.54 -26.38
C ASN A 505 26.42 -8.08 -24.97
N SER A 506 27.08 -8.96 -24.21
CA SER A 506 27.61 -8.65 -22.87
C SER A 506 28.66 -7.53 -22.78
N SER A 507 29.27 -7.12 -23.91
CA SER A 507 30.25 -6.02 -23.99
C SER A 507 29.64 -4.64 -24.23
N HIS A 508 28.36 -4.57 -24.60
CA HIS A 508 27.66 -3.29 -24.71
C HIS A 508 27.38 -2.73 -23.31
N PRO A 509 27.64 -1.43 -23.05
CA PRO A 509 27.30 -0.79 -21.78
C PRO A 509 25.79 -0.58 -21.66
N THR A 510 25.31 -0.51 -20.42
CA THR A 510 23.94 -0.09 -20.09
C THR A 510 23.76 1.42 -20.15
N GLN A 511 22.51 1.84 -20.27
CA GLN A 511 22.09 3.24 -20.12
C GLN A 511 22.57 3.84 -18.79
N LYS A 512 22.61 3.03 -17.72
CA LYS A 512 23.14 3.44 -16.43
C LYS A 512 24.63 3.75 -16.48
N GLU A 513 25.44 2.85 -17.05
CA GLU A 513 26.88 3.06 -17.24
C GLU A 513 27.18 4.29 -18.12
N ILE A 514 26.34 4.55 -19.14
CA ILE A 514 26.39 5.76 -19.96
C ILE A 514 26.05 7.02 -19.16
N ASN A 515 24.99 7.00 -18.35
CA ASN A 515 24.62 8.15 -17.52
C ASN A 515 25.65 8.44 -16.44
N GLU A 516 26.17 7.41 -15.76
CA GLU A 516 27.25 7.55 -14.77
C GLU A 516 28.51 8.13 -15.41
N ALA A 517 28.83 7.78 -16.65
CA ALA A 517 29.93 8.39 -17.40
C ALA A 517 29.64 9.84 -17.82
N LEU A 518 28.38 10.15 -18.19
CA LEU A 518 27.93 11.50 -18.53
C LEU A 518 28.02 12.43 -17.32
N ASP A 519 27.55 11.97 -16.17
CA ASP A 519 27.57 12.72 -14.92
C ASP A 519 28.99 12.84 -14.37
N ALA A 520 29.83 11.80 -14.48
CA ALA A 520 31.26 11.90 -14.14
C ALA A 520 32.00 12.90 -15.05
N LEU A 521 31.74 12.91 -16.36
CA LEU A 521 32.34 13.87 -17.29
C LEU A 521 31.86 15.30 -17.00
N LYS A 522 30.56 15.50 -16.80
CA LYS A 522 30.00 16.80 -16.39
C LYS A 522 30.56 17.27 -15.04
N ALA A 523 30.66 16.38 -14.05
CA ALA A 523 31.22 16.68 -12.74
C ALA A 523 32.68 17.09 -12.84
N ALA A 524 33.50 16.37 -13.61
CA ALA A 524 34.91 16.73 -13.81
C ALA A 524 35.07 18.07 -14.56
N LYS A 525 34.27 18.31 -15.61
CA LYS A 525 34.22 19.62 -16.29
C LYS A 525 33.79 20.74 -15.33
N LYS A 526 32.74 20.51 -14.55
CA LYS A 526 32.22 21.47 -13.55
C LYS A 526 33.27 21.76 -12.47
N GLN A 527 33.93 20.73 -11.95
CA GLN A 527 35.00 20.84 -10.96
C GLN A 527 36.17 21.67 -11.49
N ILE A 528 36.58 21.48 -12.75
CA ILE A 528 37.55 22.36 -13.42
C ILE A 528 37.00 23.79 -13.55
N THR A 529 35.75 23.95 -13.99
CA THR A 529 35.09 25.26 -14.20
C THR A 529 34.87 26.04 -12.89
N GLU A 530 34.75 25.36 -11.75
CA GLU A 530 34.51 25.98 -10.45
C GLU A 530 35.80 26.21 -9.65
N ASN A 531 36.72 25.24 -9.62
CA ASN A 531 37.95 25.32 -8.84
C ASN A 531 39.07 26.15 -9.49
N TYR A 532 38.99 26.40 -10.81
CA TYR A 532 40.05 27.07 -11.59
C TYR A 532 39.53 28.26 -12.39
N LYS A 533 38.41 28.85 -11.97
CA LYS A 533 38.00 30.19 -12.40
C LYS A 533 39.18 31.14 -12.31
N THR A 534 39.36 31.95 -13.35
CA THR A 534 40.33 33.04 -13.33
C THR A 534 39.95 34.01 -12.21
N ASN A 535 40.69 33.95 -11.10
CA ASN A 535 40.51 34.77 -9.93
C ASN A 535 41.06 36.17 -10.19
N LEU A 536 40.15 37.07 -10.53
CA LEU A 536 40.43 38.48 -10.72
C LEU A 536 40.48 39.27 -9.40
N GLU A 537 40.10 38.70 -8.25
CA GLU A 537 39.95 39.46 -6.99
C GLU A 537 41.27 40.10 -6.57
N ALA A 538 42.38 39.35 -6.61
CA ALA A 538 43.70 39.87 -6.25
C ALA A 538 44.19 40.95 -7.23
N LEU A 539 44.00 40.76 -8.54
CA LEU A 539 44.33 41.77 -9.55
C LEU A 539 43.42 42.99 -9.48
N THR A 540 42.14 42.82 -9.18
CA THR A 540 41.14 43.89 -9.04
C THR A 540 41.41 44.70 -7.78
N ALA A 541 41.63 44.06 -6.63
CA ALA A 541 42.05 44.74 -5.41
C ALA A 541 43.40 45.47 -5.61
N ALA A 542 44.39 44.83 -6.24
CA ALA A 542 45.65 45.48 -6.55
C ALA A 542 45.50 46.64 -7.55
N LYS A 543 44.57 46.55 -8.51
CA LYS A 543 44.25 47.61 -9.47
C LYS A 543 43.47 48.75 -8.83
N ASP A 544 42.46 48.49 -8.01
CA ASP A 544 41.68 49.53 -7.33
C ASP A 544 42.52 50.25 -6.29
N PHE A 545 43.42 49.52 -5.62
CA PHE A 545 44.51 50.11 -4.86
C PHE A 545 45.42 50.93 -5.79
N ALA A 546 46.11 50.35 -6.77
CA ALA A 546 47.03 51.05 -7.67
C ALA A 546 46.45 52.30 -8.37
N ASP A 547 45.13 52.30 -8.63
CA ASP A 547 44.44 53.36 -9.36
C ASP A 547 44.01 54.54 -8.49
N ASP A 548 43.70 54.31 -7.21
CA ASP A 548 43.26 55.34 -6.27
C ASP A 548 44.03 55.27 -4.95
N GLY A 549 43.85 54.21 -4.16
CA GLY A 549 44.46 54.07 -2.83
C GLY A 549 45.99 54.19 -2.82
N PHE A 550 46.69 53.50 -3.71
CA PHE A 550 48.14 53.58 -3.85
C PHE A 550 48.61 54.98 -4.27
N LYS A 551 47.87 55.66 -5.15
CA LYS A 551 48.22 57.04 -5.56
C LYS A 551 48.08 58.05 -4.42
N LYS A 552 47.33 57.69 -3.38
CA LYS A 552 47.22 58.44 -2.13
C LYS A 552 48.28 58.05 -1.08
N THR A 553 49.10 57.03 -1.32
CA THR A 553 50.19 56.69 -0.39
C THR A 553 51.22 57.80 -0.30
N PRO A 554 51.85 58.00 0.88
CA PRO A 554 53.03 58.85 1.03
C PRO A 554 54.10 58.57 0.01
N GLU A 555 54.38 57.29 -0.24
CA GLU A 555 55.48 56.87 -1.10
C GLU A 555 55.23 57.27 -2.56
N TYR A 556 53.99 57.15 -3.05
CA TYR A 556 53.62 57.67 -4.38
C TYR A 556 53.58 59.19 -4.42
N GLN A 557 53.03 59.86 -3.41
CA GLN A 557 53.00 61.32 -3.37
C GLN A 557 54.40 61.95 -3.26
N ASN A 558 55.31 61.30 -2.53
CA ASN A 558 56.72 61.66 -2.45
C ASN A 558 57.41 61.45 -3.81
N ALA A 559 57.11 60.37 -4.53
CA ALA A 559 57.62 60.14 -5.89
C ALA A 559 57.12 61.21 -6.89
N VAL A 560 55.84 61.57 -6.84
CA VAL A 560 55.27 62.66 -7.66
C VAL A 560 55.88 64.01 -7.31
N ALA A 561 55.97 64.35 -6.02
CA ALA A 561 56.59 65.60 -5.58
C ALA A 561 58.08 65.69 -6.00
N LEU A 562 58.82 64.58 -5.91
CA LEU A 562 60.23 64.54 -6.33
C LEU A 562 60.40 64.60 -7.86
N LYS A 563 59.52 63.96 -8.62
CA LYS A 563 59.44 64.06 -10.09
C LYS A 563 59.29 65.52 -10.55
N ASP A 564 58.45 66.29 -9.85
CA ASP A 564 58.12 67.67 -10.22
C ASP A 564 58.99 68.74 -9.53
N ASP A 565 59.76 68.41 -8.48
CA ASP A 565 60.63 69.36 -7.77
C ASP A 565 61.74 69.91 -8.67
N GLN A 566 61.79 71.24 -8.82
CA GLN A 566 62.81 71.93 -9.62
C GLN A 566 64.18 72.05 -8.91
N LYS A 567 64.26 71.72 -7.62
CA LYS A 567 65.49 71.76 -6.81
C LYS A 567 66.14 70.39 -6.59
N ALA A 568 65.47 69.30 -6.98
CA ALA A 568 65.95 67.94 -6.84
C ALA A 568 66.96 67.51 -7.92
N ASP A 569 67.76 66.48 -7.63
CA ASP A 569 68.73 65.87 -8.55
C ASP A 569 68.04 65.22 -9.76
N GLN A 570 68.49 65.56 -10.98
CA GLN A 570 67.86 65.12 -12.23
C GLN A 570 67.75 63.59 -12.37
N THR A 571 68.76 62.84 -11.91
CA THR A 571 68.75 61.36 -11.94
C THR A 571 67.62 60.80 -11.08
N LYS A 572 67.40 61.41 -9.91
CA LYS A 572 66.29 61.04 -9.01
C LYS A 572 64.93 61.44 -9.59
N LYS A 573 64.86 62.56 -10.32
CA LYS A 573 63.63 62.99 -11.01
C LYS A 573 63.23 62.02 -12.13
N ASP A 574 64.18 61.58 -12.94
CA ASP A 574 63.91 60.65 -14.05
C ASP A 574 63.51 59.26 -13.52
N ALA A 575 64.15 58.78 -12.44
CA ALA A 575 63.74 57.55 -11.75
C ALA A 575 62.34 57.66 -11.12
N ALA A 576 62.02 58.80 -10.51
CA ALA A 576 60.68 59.07 -9.96
C ALA A 576 59.63 59.16 -11.07
N LYS A 577 59.95 59.80 -12.19
CA LYS A 577 59.11 59.83 -13.39
C LYS A 577 58.82 58.43 -13.91
N GLN A 578 59.83 57.58 -14.08
CA GLN A 578 59.64 56.21 -14.56
C GLN A 578 58.76 55.38 -13.62
N ALA A 579 58.96 55.49 -12.31
CA ALA A 579 58.18 54.77 -11.31
C ALA A 579 56.71 55.23 -11.23
N VAL A 580 56.46 56.54 -11.35
CA VAL A 580 55.10 57.12 -11.41
C VAL A 580 54.41 56.77 -12.72
N ASP A 581 55.09 56.91 -13.86
CA ASP A 581 54.50 56.65 -15.19
C ASP A 581 54.17 55.15 -15.36
N ALA A 582 54.89 54.22 -14.70
CA ALA A 582 54.54 52.79 -14.67
C ALA A 582 53.18 52.49 -13.97
N LEU A 583 52.66 53.45 -13.19
CA LEU A 583 51.38 53.41 -12.48
C LEU A 583 50.36 54.44 -13.03
N ASP A 584 50.67 55.13 -14.12
CA ASP A 584 49.74 56.00 -14.83
C ASP A 584 48.95 55.16 -15.86
N GLU A 585 47.62 55.30 -15.88
CA GLU A 585 46.77 54.62 -16.87
C GLU A 585 46.98 55.15 -18.31
N ASN A 586 47.47 56.38 -18.44
CA ASN A 586 47.66 57.06 -19.72
C ASN A 586 49.02 56.76 -20.36
N ALA A 587 49.97 56.25 -19.58
CA ALA A 587 51.28 55.82 -20.08
C ALA A 587 51.16 54.55 -20.93
N ASN A 588 51.95 54.47 -22.00
CA ASN A 588 52.03 53.26 -22.82
C ASN A 588 52.71 52.14 -22.04
N ASP A 589 52.18 50.92 -22.19
CA ASP A 589 52.69 49.70 -21.54
C ASP A 589 52.77 49.71 -20.01
N SER A 590 52.11 50.66 -19.33
CA SER A 590 52.10 50.75 -17.88
C SER A 590 51.47 49.52 -17.21
N ALA A 591 51.90 49.25 -15.98
CA ALA A 591 51.43 48.11 -15.21
C ALA A 591 49.94 48.25 -14.87
N LEU A 592 49.51 49.48 -14.52
CA LEU A 592 48.11 49.79 -14.21
C LEU A 592 47.20 49.60 -15.43
N LYS A 593 47.65 50.02 -16.62
CA LYS A 593 46.90 49.86 -17.87
C LYS A 593 46.72 48.38 -18.23
N LYS A 594 47.78 47.58 -18.15
CA LYS A 594 47.74 46.12 -18.39
C LYS A 594 46.77 45.42 -17.43
N ALA A 595 46.79 45.78 -16.14
CA ALA A 595 45.82 45.27 -15.17
C ALA A 595 44.37 45.67 -15.51
N LYS A 596 44.13 46.95 -15.84
CA LYS A 596 42.81 47.45 -16.26
C LYS A 596 42.28 46.73 -17.51
N ASP A 597 43.10 46.51 -18.52
CA ASP A 597 42.69 45.85 -19.76
C ASP A 597 42.28 44.39 -19.54
N ILE A 598 42.97 43.67 -18.64
CA ILE A 598 42.64 42.29 -18.26
C ILE A 598 41.36 42.23 -17.40
N ILE A 599 41.18 43.14 -16.45
CA ILE A 599 39.95 43.21 -15.62
C ILE A 599 38.74 43.59 -16.47
N LYS A 600 38.90 44.50 -17.44
CA LYS A 600 37.82 44.97 -18.32
C LYS A 600 37.42 43.93 -19.36
N ASN A 601 38.38 43.14 -19.85
CA ASN A 601 38.17 42.08 -20.83
C ASN A 601 38.69 40.73 -20.29
N PRO A 602 38.06 40.15 -19.25
CA PRO A 602 38.56 38.94 -18.59
C PRO A 602 38.24 37.65 -19.37
N ALA A 603 37.31 37.72 -20.33
CA ALA A 603 36.97 36.60 -21.19
C ALA A 603 38.20 36.10 -21.96
N GLY A 604 38.51 34.82 -21.85
CA GLY A 604 39.69 34.21 -22.46
C GLY A 604 40.99 34.35 -21.67
N LYS A 605 41.02 35.09 -20.55
CA LYS A 605 42.24 35.33 -19.76
C LYS A 605 42.50 34.23 -18.74
N THR A 606 43.72 33.70 -18.76
CA THR A 606 44.20 32.70 -17.81
C THR A 606 44.59 33.34 -16.47
N GLN A 607 44.57 32.54 -15.40
CA GLN A 607 45.12 32.91 -14.09
C GLN A 607 46.58 33.33 -14.21
N LYS A 608 47.36 32.70 -15.09
CA LYS A 608 48.76 33.09 -15.34
C LYS A 608 48.86 34.52 -15.89
N GLU A 609 48.05 34.91 -16.87
CA GLU A 609 48.04 36.30 -17.36
C GLU A 609 47.59 37.31 -16.29
N VAL A 610 46.67 36.89 -15.41
CA VAL A 610 46.22 37.70 -14.26
C VAL A 610 47.30 37.83 -13.20
N ASP A 611 48.01 36.75 -12.88
CA ASP A 611 49.12 36.71 -11.90
C ASP A 611 50.34 37.48 -12.43
N GLU A 612 50.65 37.39 -13.73
CA GLU A 612 51.73 38.18 -14.37
C GLU A 612 51.40 39.68 -14.38
N ALA A 613 50.13 40.06 -14.61
CA ALA A 613 49.68 41.44 -14.50
C ALA A 613 49.68 41.93 -13.04
N LEU A 614 49.31 41.07 -12.09
CA LEU A 614 49.32 41.35 -10.66
C LEU A 614 50.75 41.57 -10.16
N ASP A 615 51.67 40.67 -10.49
CA ASP A 615 53.10 40.77 -10.18
C ASP A 615 53.73 42.03 -10.82
N THR A 616 53.41 42.33 -12.09
CA THR A 616 53.88 43.55 -12.76
C THR A 616 53.36 44.81 -12.05
N LEU A 617 52.09 44.82 -11.63
CA LEU A 617 51.48 45.93 -10.91
C LEU A 617 52.03 46.08 -9.48
N GLN A 618 52.18 44.96 -8.77
CA GLN A 618 52.77 44.91 -7.43
C GLN A 618 54.23 45.35 -7.46
N LYS A 619 55.02 44.95 -8.47
CA LYS A 619 56.41 45.43 -8.65
C LYS A 619 56.47 46.92 -8.96
N ALA A 620 55.56 47.45 -9.77
CA ALA A 620 55.47 48.89 -10.02
C ALA A 620 55.13 49.67 -8.72
N MET A 621 54.15 49.20 -7.95
CA MET A 621 53.84 49.74 -6.63
C MET A 621 55.04 49.63 -5.67
N GLN A 622 55.66 48.45 -5.55
CA GLN A 622 56.79 48.22 -4.66
C GLN A 622 58.01 49.09 -5.03
N THR A 623 58.27 49.30 -6.33
CA THR A 623 59.34 50.21 -6.79
C THR A 623 59.12 51.64 -6.29
N VAL A 624 57.86 52.06 -6.15
CA VAL A 624 57.52 53.33 -5.51
C VAL A 624 57.64 53.24 -3.98
N THR A 625 57.04 52.23 -3.36
CA THR A 625 57.06 52.03 -1.90
C THR A 625 58.47 51.99 -1.32
N ASP A 626 59.41 51.29 -1.95
CA ASP A 626 60.74 51.08 -1.40
C ASP A 626 61.69 52.27 -1.58
N ASN A 627 61.54 53.05 -2.64
CA ASN A 627 62.48 54.12 -3.00
C ASN A 627 62.08 55.53 -2.52
N TYR A 628 60.80 55.76 -2.15
CA TYR A 628 60.28 57.10 -1.84
C TYR A 628 59.65 57.20 -0.44
N LYS A 629 60.18 56.46 0.53
CA LYS A 629 59.74 56.46 1.94
C LYS A 629 59.92 57.83 2.60
N THR A 630 58.98 58.19 3.47
CA THR A 630 59.03 59.39 4.31
C THR A 630 60.15 59.30 5.35
N ASN A 631 61.07 60.28 5.35
CA ASN A 631 62.19 60.42 6.27
C ASN A 631 61.83 61.41 7.40
N THR A 632 62.07 61.02 8.65
CA THR A 632 61.69 61.78 9.86
C THR A 632 62.84 62.25 10.75
N ASP A 633 64.10 62.02 10.39
CA ASP A 633 65.22 62.23 11.33
C ASP A 633 65.31 63.66 11.87
N ALA A 634 65.03 64.67 11.04
CA ALA A 634 65.04 66.07 11.46
C ALA A 634 63.89 66.42 12.42
N LEU A 635 62.69 65.85 12.21
CA LEU A 635 61.53 66.02 13.10
C LEU A 635 61.76 65.31 14.45
N LYS A 636 62.38 64.14 14.42
CA LYS A 636 62.73 63.33 15.59
C LYS A 636 63.67 64.08 16.55
N ASN A 637 64.66 64.78 16.01
CA ASN A 637 65.59 65.57 16.82
C ASN A 637 64.89 66.75 17.50
N GLU A 638 64.04 67.50 16.78
CA GLU A 638 63.29 68.64 17.34
C GLU A 638 62.28 68.22 18.42
N VAL A 639 61.60 67.10 18.23
CA VAL A 639 60.68 66.51 19.22
C VAL A 639 61.42 66.00 20.45
N GLY A 640 62.63 65.48 20.28
CA GLY A 640 63.47 64.96 21.36
C GLY A 640 64.33 66.00 22.08
N ASP A 641 64.03 67.30 21.92
CA ASP A 641 64.82 68.45 22.38
C ASP A 641 66.33 68.29 22.13
N LYS A 642 66.68 67.92 20.89
CA LYS A 642 68.06 67.73 20.43
C LYS A 642 68.49 68.74 19.38
N ASP A 643 69.79 69.08 19.41
CA ASP A 643 70.43 69.87 18.36
C ASP A 643 70.49 69.13 17.01
N ALA A 644 70.97 69.82 15.98
CA ALA A 644 71.09 69.27 14.62
C ALA A 644 72.10 68.10 14.51
N GLN A 645 72.86 67.81 15.58
CA GLN A 645 73.81 66.73 15.70
C GLN A 645 73.33 65.62 16.65
N GLY A 646 72.12 65.75 17.23
CA GLY A 646 71.48 64.75 18.09
C GLY A 646 71.78 64.85 19.58
N LYS A 647 72.33 65.98 20.09
CA LYS A 647 72.64 66.18 21.52
C LYS A 647 71.54 66.95 22.26
N ASP A 648 71.31 66.63 23.53
CA ASP A 648 70.24 67.20 24.35
C ASP A 648 70.42 68.70 24.67
N VAL A 649 69.31 69.45 24.63
CA VAL A 649 69.21 70.84 25.09
C VAL A 649 68.82 70.88 26.58
N ILE A 650 69.58 71.61 27.41
CA ILE A 650 69.40 71.64 28.87
C ILE A 650 69.27 73.10 29.38
N PRO A 651 68.23 73.45 30.16
CA PRO A 651 67.04 72.64 30.43
C PRO A 651 66.19 72.43 29.15
N PRO A 652 65.42 71.34 29.04
CA PRO A 652 64.50 71.11 27.91
C PRO A 652 63.44 72.21 27.85
N PHE A 653 62.79 72.38 26.69
CA PHE A 653 61.89 73.50 26.43
C PHE A 653 60.75 73.57 27.45
N GLU A 654 60.18 72.43 27.81
CA GLU A 654 59.08 72.32 28.78
C GLU A 654 59.47 72.65 30.23
N ALA A 655 60.76 72.72 30.54
CA ALA A 655 61.25 73.13 31.87
C ALA A 655 61.49 74.65 31.99
N SER A 656 61.34 75.40 30.89
CA SER A 656 61.53 76.85 30.84
C SER A 656 60.44 77.62 31.62
N VAL A 657 60.80 78.80 32.18
CA VAL A 657 59.85 79.66 32.88
C VAL A 657 58.74 80.21 31.96
N PRO A 658 58.99 80.64 30.71
CA PRO A 658 57.91 81.00 29.79
C PRO A 658 56.92 79.85 29.53
N TYR A 659 57.39 78.61 29.40
CA TYR A 659 56.50 77.45 29.26
C TYR A 659 55.67 77.20 30.53
N LYS A 660 56.29 77.27 31.72
CA LYS A 660 55.59 77.16 33.02
C LYS A 660 54.55 78.28 33.21
N ASN A 661 54.88 79.51 32.83
CA ASN A 661 53.99 80.66 32.88
C ASN A 661 52.84 80.52 31.88
N ALA A 662 53.11 80.02 30.67
CA ALA A 662 52.07 79.68 29.72
C ALA A 662 51.16 78.60 30.31
N LEU A 663 51.72 77.57 30.98
CA LEU A 663 50.95 76.47 31.56
C LEU A 663 50.00 76.98 32.64
N GLU A 664 50.46 77.87 33.51
CA GLU A 664 49.56 78.50 34.46
C GLU A 664 48.54 79.41 33.78
N LYS A 665 48.98 80.26 32.85
CA LYS A 665 48.09 81.20 32.19
C LYS A 665 46.99 80.48 31.40
N ALA A 666 47.30 79.34 30.78
CA ALA A 666 46.34 78.49 30.08
C ALA A 666 45.29 77.87 31.01
N LYS A 667 45.63 77.52 32.25
CA LYS A 667 44.63 77.06 33.25
C LYS A 667 43.56 78.13 33.56
N THR A 668 43.86 79.40 33.29
CA THR A 668 42.96 80.55 33.55
C THR A 668 42.22 81.07 32.31
N GLU A 669 42.54 80.56 31.13
CA GLU A 669 41.95 80.99 29.87
C GLU A 669 40.96 79.93 29.37
N ASP A 670 39.91 80.37 28.68
CA ASP A 670 38.92 79.45 28.11
C ASP A 670 39.63 78.38 27.25
N PRO A 671 39.48 77.08 27.55
CA PRO A 671 40.12 76.01 26.79
C PRO A 671 39.70 75.97 25.31
N THR A 672 38.63 76.69 24.94
CA THR A 672 38.09 76.85 23.59
C THR A 672 38.40 78.20 22.94
N THR A 673 39.14 79.09 23.61
CA THR A 673 39.52 80.39 23.02
C THR A 673 40.29 80.22 21.72
N THR A 674 40.10 81.15 20.80
CA THR A 674 40.74 81.17 19.47
C THR A 674 41.67 82.38 19.28
N ASP A 675 41.86 83.19 20.33
CA ASP A 675 42.76 84.33 20.31
C ASP A 675 44.22 83.88 20.13
N ALA A 676 44.85 84.24 19.01
CA ALA A 676 46.25 83.88 18.73
C ALA A 676 47.26 84.40 19.77
N SER A 677 46.86 85.33 20.66
CA SER A 677 47.68 85.81 21.76
C SER A 677 47.63 84.94 23.03
N SER A 678 46.59 84.11 23.20
CA SER A 678 46.30 83.27 24.37
C SER A 678 47.40 82.25 24.70
N ALA A 679 47.59 82.00 26.00
CA ALA A 679 48.39 80.91 26.54
C ALA A 679 47.79 79.54 26.24
N THR A 680 46.48 79.36 26.43
CA THR A 680 45.79 78.14 25.98
C THR A 680 46.02 77.93 24.50
N VAL A 681 45.81 78.92 23.64
CA VAL A 681 46.00 78.76 22.18
C VAL A 681 47.45 78.48 21.82
N LYS A 682 48.44 79.10 22.47
CA LYS A 682 49.86 78.87 22.16
C LYS A 682 50.40 77.57 22.73
N LEU A 683 50.02 77.19 23.95
CA LEU A 683 50.35 75.86 24.48
C LEU A 683 49.60 74.76 23.81
N LYS A 684 48.32 74.96 23.50
CA LYS A 684 47.57 74.02 22.67
C LYS A 684 48.18 73.99 21.27
N ALA A 685 48.63 75.10 20.68
CA ALA A 685 49.35 75.04 19.41
C ALA A 685 50.68 74.30 19.53
N TYR A 686 51.48 74.52 20.58
CA TYR A 686 52.72 73.79 20.82
C TYR A 686 52.46 72.31 21.11
N ALA A 687 51.55 71.98 22.01
CA ALA A 687 51.16 70.62 22.34
C ALA A 687 50.51 69.93 21.13
N ASP A 688 49.61 70.58 20.39
CA ASP A 688 49.07 70.10 19.12
C ASP A 688 50.19 69.95 18.07
N LYS A 689 51.24 70.78 18.05
CA LYS A 689 52.37 70.64 17.09
C LYS A 689 53.37 69.59 17.53
N LEU A 690 53.62 69.44 18.83
CA LEU A 690 54.48 68.44 19.42
C LEU A 690 53.80 67.07 19.34
N GLN A 691 52.54 66.98 19.74
CA GLN A 691 51.68 65.81 19.57
C GLN A 691 51.46 65.52 18.09
N ALA A 692 51.16 66.50 17.22
CA ALA A 692 51.11 66.21 15.79
C ALA A 692 52.46 65.71 15.28
N ALA A 693 53.60 66.29 15.70
CA ALA A 693 54.92 65.81 15.31
C ALA A 693 55.25 64.41 15.86
N GLN A 694 54.89 64.12 17.12
CA GLN A 694 55.05 62.81 17.77
C GLN A 694 54.11 61.76 17.18
N GLU A 695 52.87 62.12 16.89
CA GLU A 695 51.92 61.29 16.15
C GLU A 695 52.38 61.07 14.73
N LEU A 696 52.96 62.07 14.05
CA LEU A 696 53.48 61.92 12.69
C LEU A 696 54.70 61.00 12.71
N LEU A 697 55.62 61.20 13.65
CA LEU A 697 56.76 60.31 13.92
C LEU A 697 56.28 58.88 14.21
N ASN A 698 55.26 58.71 15.06
CA ASN A 698 54.70 57.40 15.36
C ASN A 698 53.97 56.82 14.16
N LYS A 699 53.21 57.60 13.38
CA LYS A 699 52.53 57.16 12.15
C LYS A 699 53.51 56.83 11.00
N VAL A 700 54.75 57.33 11.03
CA VAL A 700 55.82 56.92 10.08
C VAL A 700 56.63 55.73 10.60
N ASN A 701 57.05 55.74 11.88
CA ASN A 701 57.89 54.69 12.47
C ASN A 701 57.11 53.42 12.87
N HIS A 702 55.83 53.60 13.20
CA HIS A 702 54.85 52.57 13.57
C HIS A 702 53.56 52.81 12.77
N PRO A 703 53.61 52.70 11.43
CA PRO A 703 52.44 52.93 10.59
C PRO A 703 51.33 51.95 10.96
N ASP A 704 50.15 52.46 11.28
CA ASP A 704 48.97 51.63 11.48
C ASP A 704 48.69 50.85 10.18
N PRO A 705 48.73 49.51 10.20
CA PRO A 705 48.51 48.70 9.01
C PRO A 705 47.10 48.85 8.41
N ASN A 706 46.16 49.47 9.13
CA ASN A 706 44.79 49.73 8.69
C ASN A 706 44.49 51.21 8.36
N ALA A 707 45.44 52.13 8.59
CA ALA A 707 45.24 53.53 8.20
C ALA A 707 45.11 53.65 6.68
N LYS A 708 44.19 54.50 6.20
CA LYS A 708 44.07 54.72 4.75
C LYS A 708 45.38 55.30 4.21
N PRO A 709 45.72 55.02 2.94
CA PRO A 709 46.89 55.62 2.32
C PRO A 709 46.97 57.14 2.45
N GLU A 710 45.85 57.85 2.25
CA GLU A 710 45.78 59.32 2.41
C GLU A 710 46.02 59.82 3.86
N ASP A 711 45.85 58.96 4.85
CA ASP A 711 46.01 59.29 6.28
C ASP A 711 47.45 59.00 6.78
N ARG A 712 48.29 58.34 5.97
CA ARG A 712 49.71 58.07 6.29
C ARG A 712 50.57 59.32 5.99
N PRO A 713 51.67 59.60 6.71
CA PRO A 713 52.40 60.86 6.52
C PRO A 713 53.36 60.90 5.31
N THR A 714 53.19 61.92 4.47
CA THR A 714 54.12 62.34 3.40
C THR A 714 55.38 63.01 3.96
N GLN A 715 56.44 63.07 3.14
CA GLN A 715 57.63 63.87 3.45
C GLN A 715 57.27 65.34 3.72
N LYS A 716 56.39 65.90 2.88
CA LYS A 716 55.95 67.29 3.03
C LYS A 716 55.28 67.55 4.39
N GLN A 717 54.43 66.64 4.88
CA GLN A 717 53.81 66.79 6.20
C GLN A 717 54.84 66.73 7.33
N VAL A 718 55.91 65.94 7.19
CA VAL A 718 57.00 65.86 8.18
C VAL A 718 57.81 67.15 8.22
N ASP A 719 58.13 67.70 7.05
CA ASP A 719 58.87 68.97 6.93
C ASP A 719 58.00 70.14 7.45
N ASP A 720 56.72 70.20 7.07
CA ASP A 720 55.77 71.22 7.56
C ASP A 720 55.54 71.12 9.08
N ALA A 721 55.55 69.91 9.67
CA ALA A 721 55.43 69.70 11.11
C ALA A 721 56.67 70.15 11.90
N LEU A 722 57.87 69.96 11.33
CA LEU A 722 59.13 70.42 11.92
C LEU A 722 59.16 71.94 12.06
N ASP A 723 58.82 72.65 11.00
CA ASP A 723 58.77 74.11 11.01
C ASP A 723 57.66 74.64 11.92
N ALA A 724 56.50 73.96 11.96
CA ALA A 724 55.40 74.32 12.85
C ALA A 724 55.76 74.15 14.34
N LEU A 725 56.46 73.07 14.71
CA LEU A 725 56.90 72.84 16.10
C LEU A 725 57.93 73.87 16.56
N LYS A 726 58.95 74.15 15.74
CA LYS A 726 59.94 75.21 16.00
C LYS A 726 59.29 76.58 16.22
N LYS A 727 58.32 76.93 15.36
CA LYS A 727 57.57 78.17 15.50
C LYS A 727 56.77 78.21 16.82
N ALA A 728 56.08 77.12 17.16
CA ALA A 728 55.25 77.06 18.36
C ALA A 728 56.07 77.15 19.67
N LYS A 729 57.27 76.55 19.73
CA LYS A 729 58.21 76.75 20.85
C LYS A 729 58.54 78.24 21.03
N LYS A 730 58.92 78.92 19.93
CA LYS A 730 59.27 80.35 19.95
C LYS A 730 58.09 81.26 20.32
N ASP A 731 56.88 80.97 19.82
CA ASP A 731 55.68 81.80 20.08
C ASP A 731 55.29 81.80 21.59
N ILE A 732 55.69 80.79 22.37
CA ILE A 732 55.50 80.72 23.83
C ILE A 732 56.56 81.55 24.56
N ASP A 733 57.85 81.35 24.22
CA ASP A 733 58.98 82.04 24.87
C ASP A 733 58.83 83.57 24.83
N ASP A 734 58.45 84.11 23.66
CA ASP A 734 58.29 85.55 23.47
C ASP A 734 57.03 86.12 24.17
N ALA A 735 56.04 85.27 24.52
CA ALA A 735 54.71 85.71 24.97
C ALA A 735 54.49 85.64 26.49
N PHE A 736 55.11 84.68 27.19
CA PHE A 736 54.77 84.34 28.59
C PHE A 736 55.87 84.67 29.60
N LYS A 737 56.60 85.75 29.38
CA LYS A 737 57.48 86.34 30.39
C LYS A 737 56.67 86.89 31.58
N THR A 738 57.16 86.68 32.81
CA THR A 738 56.53 87.10 34.07
C THR A 738 56.34 88.63 34.18
N LYS A 739 55.23 89.07 34.79
CA LYS A 739 54.80 90.46 34.98
C LYS A 739 54.35 90.69 36.42
N VAL A 740 54.85 91.74 37.08
CA VAL A 740 54.68 91.97 38.54
C VAL A 740 53.78 93.16 38.91
N ASP A 741 53.42 94.02 37.95
CA ASP A 741 52.79 95.33 38.21
C ASP A 741 51.46 95.25 38.99
N LYS A 742 50.67 94.18 38.77
CA LYS A 742 49.35 94.01 39.41
C LYS A 742 49.42 93.59 40.88
N LEU A 743 50.49 92.93 41.30
CA LEU A 743 50.73 92.53 42.69
C LEU A 743 51.00 93.77 43.55
N GLN A 744 51.76 94.72 43.00
CA GLN A 744 52.09 95.99 43.64
C GLN A 744 50.84 96.84 43.99
N ASN A 745 49.78 96.81 43.19
CA ASN A 745 48.55 97.57 43.47
C ASN A 745 47.75 97.02 44.67
N GLU A 746 47.66 95.70 44.83
CA GLU A 746 46.90 95.07 45.94
C GLU A 746 47.58 95.28 47.30
N VAL A 747 48.93 95.33 47.30
CA VAL A 747 49.76 95.68 48.47
C VAL A 747 49.49 97.11 48.96
N ASP A 748 49.14 98.01 48.05
CA ASP A 748 48.86 99.43 48.33
C ASP A 748 47.39 99.73 48.72
N ASP A 749 46.56 98.68 48.92
CA ASP A 749 45.08 98.73 49.05
C ASP A 749 44.37 99.55 47.94
N LYS A 750 44.94 99.47 46.72
CA LYS A 750 44.39 100.05 45.50
C LYS A 750 43.69 98.98 44.67
N ASP A 751 42.66 99.40 43.93
CA ASP A 751 42.08 98.62 42.86
C ASP A 751 43.08 98.37 41.71
N GLU A 752 42.70 97.54 40.74
CA GLU A 752 43.59 97.21 39.62
C GLU A 752 44.00 98.42 38.75
N LYS A 753 43.34 99.57 38.90
CA LYS A 753 43.59 100.83 38.18
C LYS A 753 44.39 101.84 39.01
N GLY A 754 44.66 101.57 40.29
CA GLY A 754 45.42 102.43 41.19
C GLY A 754 44.57 103.27 42.16
N THR A 755 43.27 103.01 42.30
CA THR A 755 42.32 103.79 43.14
C THR A 755 42.08 103.15 44.51
N ALA A 756 42.09 103.93 45.60
CA ALA A 756 41.91 103.39 46.96
C ALA A 756 40.44 102.99 47.29
N ARG A 757 40.28 102.03 48.21
CA ARG A 757 38.98 101.46 48.65
C ARG A 757 38.23 102.37 49.64
N THR A 758 36.89 102.34 49.66
CA THR A 758 36.06 103.05 50.67
C THR A 758 34.77 102.29 51.03
N PRO A 759 34.46 102.06 52.33
CA PRO A 759 35.40 102.16 53.46
C PRO A 759 36.56 101.19 53.28
N GLU A 760 37.71 101.53 53.84
CA GLU A 760 38.89 100.64 53.91
C GLU A 760 38.49 99.27 54.50
N PHE A 761 39.10 98.20 54.01
CA PHE A 761 38.69 96.81 54.30
C PHE A 761 38.48 96.52 55.80
N GLU A 762 39.36 97.04 56.66
CA GLU A 762 39.39 96.80 58.10
C GLU A 762 38.22 97.45 58.90
N LYS A 763 37.26 98.09 58.22
CA LYS A 763 36.13 98.87 58.79
C LYS A 763 34.72 98.29 58.49
N SER A 764 34.59 97.00 58.15
CA SER A 764 33.32 96.36 57.69
C SER A 764 32.56 95.54 58.75
N THR A 765 31.26 95.25 58.51
CA THR A 765 30.37 94.48 59.42
C THR A 765 30.79 93.02 59.54
N GLU A 766 31.34 92.46 58.47
CA GLU A 766 31.76 91.07 58.38
C GLU A 766 33.14 90.89 59.03
N PHE A 767 34.03 91.88 58.90
CA PHE A 767 35.23 92.00 59.73
C PHE A 767 34.88 92.21 61.23
N ALA A 768 33.72 92.81 61.54
CA ALA A 768 33.19 92.88 62.90
C ALA A 768 32.61 91.54 63.39
N ASN A 769 31.88 90.79 62.56
CA ASN A 769 31.42 89.43 62.86
C ASN A 769 32.60 88.45 63.05
N LEU A 770 33.71 88.63 62.31
CA LEU A 770 34.99 87.95 62.56
C LEU A 770 35.57 88.34 63.93
N LYS A 771 35.71 89.65 64.21
CA LYS A 771 36.21 90.14 65.51
C LYS A 771 35.34 89.66 66.69
N GLY A 772 34.02 89.54 66.49
CA GLY A 772 33.08 88.97 67.46
C GLY A 772 33.34 87.50 67.81
N LYS A 773 34.20 86.78 67.05
CA LYS A 773 34.65 85.42 67.39
C LYS A 773 35.98 85.37 68.16
N ILE A 774 36.62 86.51 68.48
CA ILE A 774 37.80 86.56 69.37
C ILE A 774 37.43 86.03 70.76
N LYS A 775 38.30 85.19 71.35
CA LYS A 775 38.14 84.65 72.72
C LYS A 775 39.46 84.74 73.48
N GLY A 776 39.62 85.78 74.29
CA GLY A 776 40.88 86.07 75.00
C GLY A 776 42.01 86.43 74.03
N ASP A 777 43.23 86.00 74.35
CA ASP A 777 44.44 86.34 73.56
C ASP A 777 44.53 85.62 72.19
N LYS A 778 43.60 84.72 71.88
CA LYS A 778 43.57 84.01 70.59
C LYS A 778 42.84 84.83 69.53
N LYS A 779 43.60 85.44 68.61
CA LYS A 779 43.11 85.94 67.31
C LYS A 779 42.53 84.77 66.48
N PRO A 780 41.43 84.97 65.73
CA PRO A 780 40.99 84.06 64.68
C PRO A 780 42.08 83.85 63.62
N ASP A 781 42.19 82.64 63.07
CA ASP A 781 43.22 82.26 62.10
C ASP A 781 43.21 83.14 60.84
N ASP A 782 42.01 83.52 60.38
CA ASP A 782 41.81 84.39 59.21
C ASP A 782 42.45 85.78 59.38
N LEU A 783 42.61 86.28 60.61
CA LEU A 783 43.30 87.54 60.88
C LEU A 783 44.83 87.42 60.78
N VAL A 784 45.40 86.24 61.10
CA VAL A 784 46.84 85.97 61.02
C VAL A 784 47.28 85.72 59.58
N ALA A 785 46.45 85.03 58.80
CA ALA A 785 46.71 84.77 57.38
C ALA A 785 46.84 86.06 56.54
N TYR A 786 46.12 87.12 56.91
CA TYR A 786 46.21 88.44 56.25
C TYR A 786 47.59 89.09 56.43
N GLU A 787 48.14 89.06 57.65
CA GLU A 787 49.47 89.63 57.96
C GLU A 787 50.59 88.90 57.18
N GLN A 788 50.47 87.58 56.97
CA GLN A 788 51.46 86.78 56.25
C GLN A 788 51.44 86.98 54.72
N ALA A 789 50.26 87.09 54.11
CA ALA A 789 50.12 87.25 52.66
C ALA A 789 50.80 88.53 52.14
N LEU A 790 50.75 89.61 52.93
CA LEU A 790 51.33 90.92 52.59
C LEU A 790 52.87 90.90 52.50
N ALA A 791 53.55 90.00 53.22
CA ALA A 791 55.00 89.88 53.20
C ALA A 791 55.50 89.15 51.95
N LYS A 792 54.90 88.00 51.62
CA LYS A 792 55.25 87.18 50.43
C LYS A 792 55.10 87.97 49.13
N ALA A 793 54.12 88.87 49.07
CA ALA A 793 53.87 89.74 47.92
C ALA A 793 55.06 90.63 47.52
N LYS A 794 55.95 91.00 48.44
CA LYS A 794 57.06 91.92 48.14
C LYS A 794 58.29 91.21 47.58
N GLU A 795 58.60 90.01 48.08
CA GLU A 795 59.79 89.24 47.68
C GLU A 795 59.77 88.84 46.19
N LEU A 796 58.60 88.51 45.66
CA LEU A 796 58.44 88.03 44.29
C LEU A 796 58.62 89.12 43.23
N ILE A 797 58.41 90.39 43.60
CA ILE A 797 58.59 91.54 42.72
C ILE A 797 60.08 91.72 42.39
N ASP A 798 60.96 91.57 43.39
CA ASP A 798 62.40 91.82 43.25
C ASP A 798 63.15 90.79 42.38
N LYS A 799 62.67 89.54 42.28
CA LYS A 799 63.37 88.45 41.57
C LYS A 799 63.11 88.41 40.05
N ASN A 800 62.20 89.24 39.55
CA ASN A 800 61.63 89.13 38.20
C ASN A 800 62.61 89.40 37.04
N ASP A 801 63.62 90.24 37.26
CA ASP A 801 64.47 90.77 36.20
C ASP A 801 65.70 89.91 35.88
N GLY A 802 65.74 88.67 36.41
CA GLY A 802 66.86 87.75 36.26
C GLY A 802 68.05 88.09 37.15
N LYS A 803 67.89 89.07 38.05
CA LYS A 803 68.87 89.50 39.05
C LYS A 803 68.17 89.78 40.36
N MET A 804 68.84 89.51 41.47
CA MET A 804 68.39 89.92 42.79
C MET A 804 69.54 90.51 43.60
N THR A 805 69.20 91.37 44.57
CA THR A 805 70.14 91.87 45.58
C THR A 805 70.72 90.71 46.38
N ASP A 806 72.05 90.66 46.56
CA ASP A 806 72.68 89.60 47.38
C ASP A 806 72.18 89.70 48.83
N PRO A 807 71.57 88.65 49.41
CA PRO A 807 71.09 88.66 50.79
C PRO A 807 72.16 88.99 51.85
N ASN A 808 73.44 88.84 51.50
CA ASN A 808 74.59 89.09 52.36
C ASN A 808 75.32 90.40 52.04
N ASP A 809 75.01 91.06 50.92
CA ASP A 809 75.65 92.29 50.46
C ASP A 809 74.66 93.12 49.62
N SER A 810 73.97 94.06 50.28
CA SER A 810 72.96 94.92 49.65
C SER A 810 73.51 95.88 48.58
N SER A 811 74.81 95.85 48.27
CA SER A 811 75.44 96.59 47.17
C SER A 811 75.67 95.77 45.88
N LYS A 812 75.37 94.46 45.88
CA LYS A 812 75.62 93.55 44.74
C LYS A 812 74.36 92.93 44.18
N GLN A 813 74.41 92.62 42.88
CA GLN A 813 73.44 91.78 42.18
C GLN A 813 74.08 90.46 41.75
N ILE A 814 73.30 89.38 41.85
CA ILE A 814 73.65 88.05 41.37
C ILE A 814 72.67 87.60 40.29
N ASP A 815 73.16 86.89 39.27
CA ASP A 815 72.31 86.35 38.19
C ASP A 815 71.45 85.20 38.74
N VAL A 816 70.14 85.27 38.51
CA VAL A 816 69.17 84.24 38.91
C VAL A 816 69.12 83.18 37.80
N PRO A 817 69.35 81.88 38.11
CA PRO A 817 69.20 80.80 37.15
C PRO A 817 67.82 80.83 36.47
N LYS A 818 67.75 80.47 35.17
CA LYS A 818 66.51 80.56 34.37
C LYS A 818 65.34 79.74 34.93
N ASP A 819 65.61 78.75 35.76
CA ASP A 819 64.65 77.89 36.47
C ASP A 819 64.25 78.41 37.87
N GLN A 820 64.95 79.44 38.37
CA GLN A 820 64.72 80.09 39.68
C GLN A 820 64.10 81.50 39.57
N MET A 821 63.84 81.98 38.36
CA MET A 821 63.09 83.21 38.12
C MET A 821 61.61 83.02 38.54
N PRO A 822 60.95 84.02 39.14
CA PRO A 822 59.60 83.88 39.64
C PRO A 822 58.62 83.63 38.49
N THR A 823 57.67 82.73 38.72
CA THR A 823 56.60 82.45 37.78
C THR A 823 55.48 83.49 37.89
N GLN A 824 54.68 83.63 36.82
CA GLN A 824 53.44 84.41 36.88
C GLN A 824 52.47 83.82 37.91
N GLN A 825 52.50 82.49 38.11
CA GLN A 825 51.71 81.80 39.12
C GLN A 825 52.00 82.34 40.51
N GLU A 826 53.26 82.36 40.94
CA GLU A 826 53.63 82.78 42.30
C GLU A 826 53.24 84.24 42.57
N VAL A 827 53.41 85.10 41.56
CA VAL A 827 53.04 86.52 41.59
C VAL A 827 51.52 86.70 41.71
N ASP A 828 50.75 86.01 40.86
CA ASP A 828 49.29 86.06 40.88
C ASP A 828 48.72 85.39 42.14
N GLU A 829 49.35 84.32 42.66
CA GLU A 829 49.02 83.65 43.92
C GLU A 829 49.26 84.55 45.13
N ALA A 830 50.36 85.31 45.18
CA ALA A 830 50.60 86.23 46.28
C ALA A 830 49.57 87.37 46.28
N LYS A 831 49.18 87.86 45.10
CA LYS A 831 48.10 88.86 44.96
C LYS A 831 46.77 88.27 45.39
N LYS A 832 46.47 87.08 44.87
CA LYS A 832 45.25 86.32 45.14
C LYS A 832 45.13 86.01 46.61
N ALA A 833 46.16 85.50 47.29
CA ALA A 833 46.13 85.22 48.73
C ALA A 833 45.84 86.47 49.56
N LEU A 834 46.46 87.61 49.23
CA LEU A 834 46.24 88.89 49.92
C LEU A 834 44.82 89.44 49.68
N LYS A 835 44.27 89.27 48.47
CA LYS A 835 42.89 89.67 48.14
C LYS A 835 41.84 88.70 48.70
N GLU A 836 42.08 87.40 48.57
CA GLU A 836 41.18 86.33 49.03
C GLU A 836 41.03 86.36 50.53
N ILE A 837 42.09 86.63 51.31
CA ILE A 837 41.92 86.72 52.76
C ILE A 837 41.11 87.96 53.17
N LYS A 838 41.23 89.09 52.44
CA LYS A 838 40.32 90.24 52.61
C LYS A 838 38.86 89.83 52.27
N ASP A 839 38.63 89.23 51.11
CA ASP A 839 37.28 88.87 50.65
C ASP A 839 36.64 87.72 51.44
N LYS A 840 37.43 86.73 51.89
CA LYS A 840 37.02 85.60 52.75
C LYS A 840 36.42 86.11 54.05
N ILE A 841 37.02 87.15 54.63
CA ILE A 841 36.51 87.76 55.86
C ILE A 841 35.18 88.49 55.59
N LEU A 842 34.97 89.03 54.38
CA LEU A 842 33.69 89.60 53.94
C LEU A 842 32.63 88.55 53.57
N ALA A 843 33.02 87.31 53.29
CA ALA A 843 32.13 86.24 52.87
C ALA A 843 31.72 85.29 54.02
N ASN A 844 32.69 84.81 54.80
CA ASN A 844 32.50 83.75 55.80
C ASN A 844 31.72 84.19 57.05
N TYR A 845 31.47 85.49 57.18
CA TYR A 845 30.89 86.12 58.36
C TYR A 845 29.55 86.82 58.03
N LYS A 846 28.85 86.29 57.02
CA LYS A 846 27.45 86.57 56.61
C LYS A 846 26.43 85.74 57.42
N THR A 847 25.14 85.98 57.18
CA THR A 847 23.96 85.35 57.83
C THR A 847 23.16 84.47 56.85
N ASN A 848 22.59 83.34 57.31
CA ASN A 848 21.94 82.30 56.50
C ASN A 848 20.58 81.81 57.09
N PRO A 849 19.47 81.78 56.30
CA PRO A 849 18.14 81.35 56.73
C PRO A 849 17.70 79.91 56.37
N HIS A 850 18.54 79.11 55.69
CA HIS A 850 18.10 77.93 54.90
C HIS A 850 17.30 76.86 55.66
N ASP A 851 17.77 76.40 56.82
CA ASP A 851 17.20 75.22 57.50
C ASP A 851 15.71 75.41 57.86
N LEU A 852 15.31 76.66 58.11
CA LEU A 852 13.92 77.08 58.37
C LEU A 852 13.01 76.97 57.13
N GLN A 853 13.57 77.17 55.92
CA GLN A 853 12.84 77.13 54.65
C GLN A 853 12.54 75.67 54.23
N ASP A 854 13.50 74.75 54.38
CA ASP A 854 13.32 73.32 54.01
C ASP A 854 12.17 72.63 54.75
N GLU A 855 11.98 72.95 56.03
CA GLU A 855 10.90 72.36 56.80
C GLU A 855 9.52 72.95 56.45
N PHE A 856 9.49 74.22 56.04
CA PHE A 856 8.28 74.86 55.53
C PHE A 856 7.82 74.17 54.23
N ASP A 857 8.73 73.86 53.29
CA ASP A 857 8.35 73.43 51.94
C ASP A 857 7.80 72.00 51.82
N LYS A 858 7.92 71.17 52.87
CA LYS A 858 7.28 69.83 52.98
C LYS A 858 5.76 69.88 53.22
N SER A 859 5.21 71.09 53.29
CA SER A 859 3.80 71.41 53.52
C SER A 859 3.21 72.12 52.31
N LYS A 860 1.89 72.02 52.10
CA LYS A 860 1.20 72.81 51.07
C LYS A 860 1.17 74.30 51.47
N ASP A 861 1.73 75.19 50.63
CA ASP A 861 1.72 76.65 50.85
C ASP A 861 0.36 77.23 50.42
N GLY A 862 -0.69 76.82 51.12
CA GLY A 862 -2.08 77.16 50.81
C GLY A 862 -2.83 76.09 50.01
N LYS A 863 -4.10 76.39 49.68
CA LYS A 863 -5.04 75.41 49.09
C LYS A 863 -4.86 75.23 47.58
N ASP A 864 -4.22 76.20 46.93
CA ASP A 864 -3.95 76.20 45.49
C ASP A 864 -2.63 75.50 45.15
N ASP A 865 -1.92 74.97 46.15
CA ASP A 865 -0.68 74.23 45.98
C ASP A 865 -0.97 72.81 45.45
N THR A 866 -0.74 72.63 44.15
CA THR A 866 -0.98 71.38 43.42
C THR A 866 0.18 70.39 43.52
N ARG A 867 1.15 70.58 44.43
CA ARG A 867 2.24 69.62 44.65
C ARG A 867 1.69 68.36 45.34
N ASP A 868 1.90 67.21 44.70
CA ASP A 868 1.47 65.90 45.21
C ASP A 868 2.58 65.21 46.02
N GLY A 869 2.17 64.33 46.94
CA GLY A 869 3.09 63.57 47.80
C GLY A 869 3.61 64.37 49.00
N LEU A 870 3.02 65.53 49.27
CA LEU A 870 3.26 66.31 50.48
C LEU A 870 2.57 65.67 51.69
N PHE A 871 2.78 66.26 52.87
CA PHE A 871 2.28 65.73 54.13
C PHE A 871 0.76 65.45 54.11
N GLU A 872 0.00 66.33 53.46
CA GLU A 872 -1.45 66.26 53.28
C GLU A 872 -1.92 65.09 52.39
N ASP A 873 -1.04 64.53 51.55
CA ASP A 873 -1.39 63.46 50.61
C ASP A 873 -1.18 62.05 51.19
N THR A 874 -0.64 61.95 52.40
CA THR A 874 -0.40 60.67 53.09
C THR A 874 -1.70 59.92 53.43
N PRO A 875 -1.69 58.57 53.49
CA PRO A 875 -2.85 57.81 53.93
C PRO A 875 -3.32 58.22 55.33
N GLU A 876 -2.41 58.56 56.25
CA GLU A 876 -2.72 59.00 57.60
C GLU A 876 -3.46 60.35 57.62
N PHE A 877 -2.98 61.34 56.85
CA PHE A 877 -3.69 62.61 56.73
C PHE A 877 -5.05 62.42 56.05
N LYS A 878 -5.15 61.60 55.01
CA LYS A 878 -6.41 61.29 54.32
C LYS A 878 -7.40 60.52 55.21
N ASN A 879 -6.92 59.61 56.05
CA ASN A 879 -7.73 58.91 57.05
C ASN A 879 -8.21 59.87 58.16
N ALA A 880 -7.39 60.85 58.55
CA ALA A 880 -7.78 61.91 59.50
C ALA A 880 -8.83 62.86 58.88
N ASP A 881 -8.64 63.31 57.63
CA ASP A 881 -9.58 64.17 56.92
C ASP A 881 -10.91 63.46 56.58
N ALA A 882 -10.87 62.17 56.23
CA ALA A 882 -12.07 61.35 56.07
C ALA A 882 -12.87 61.20 57.40
N LYS A 883 -12.18 61.30 58.54
CA LYS A 883 -12.77 61.31 59.88
C LYS A 883 -13.00 62.71 60.46
N LYS A 884 -12.88 63.81 59.71
CA LYS A 884 -12.99 65.20 60.24
C LYS A 884 -14.32 65.62 60.89
N GLY A 885 -15.31 64.73 60.92
CA GLY A 885 -16.49 64.87 61.80
C GLY A 885 -16.20 64.54 63.27
N ASP A 886 -15.03 63.95 63.56
CA ASP A 886 -14.47 63.69 64.88
C ASP A 886 -13.68 64.90 65.41
N GLU A 887 -13.82 65.22 66.69
CA GLU A 887 -13.31 66.46 67.27
C GLU A 887 -11.78 66.48 67.43
N ASP A 888 -11.15 65.32 67.65
CA ASP A 888 -9.70 65.24 67.87
C ASP A 888 -8.92 65.27 66.55
N ALA A 889 -9.51 64.72 65.48
CA ALA A 889 -8.97 64.85 64.12
C ALA A 889 -8.87 66.34 63.72
N LYS A 890 -9.93 67.11 64.01
CA LYS A 890 -9.99 68.55 63.69
C LYS A 890 -8.88 69.36 64.37
N LYS A 891 -8.68 69.18 65.69
CA LYS A 891 -7.71 69.97 66.47
C LYS A 891 -6.26 69.75 66.03
N ALA A 892 -5.92 68.55 65.54
CA ALA A 892 -4.56 68.25 65.08
C ALA A 892 -4.21 69.02 63.80
N LEU A 893 -5.18 69.20 62.90
CA LEU A 893 -5.03 69.90 61.61
C LEU A 893 -4.86 71.43 61.79
N ASP A 894 -5.62 72.03 62.70
CA ASP A 894 -5.59 73.49 62.93
C ASP A 894 -4.22 73.97 63.48
N ALA A 895 -3.66 73.27 64.47
CA ALA A 895 -2.41 73.68 65.15
C ALA A 895 -1.16 73.66 64.24
N TYR A 896 -1.16 72.77 63.25
CA TYR A 896 -0.14 72.66 62.22
C TYR A 896 -0.11 73.89 61.31
N THR A 897 -1.29 74.42 60.94
CA THR A 897 -1.44 75.54 60.01
C THR A 897 -0.83 76.84 60.56
N GLU A 898 -0.97 77.12 61.85
CA GLU A 898 -0.47 78.36 62.46
C GLU A 898 1.06 78.46 62.52
N LYS A 899 1.77 77.35 62.80
CA LYS A 899 3.25 77.37 62.93
C LYS A 899 3.95 77.59 61.60
N LEU A 900 3.36 77.09 60.52
CA LEU A 900 3.85 77.27 59.15
C LEU A 900 3.96 78.77 58.81
N LYS A 901 2.93 79.56 59.17
CA LYS A 901 2.84 81.01 58.89
C LYS A 901 3.94 81.86 59.57
N ALA A 902 4.41 81.48 60.75
CA ALA A 902 5.41 82.27 61.50
C ALA A 902 6.81 82.18 60.87
N ALA A 903 7.23 80.98 60.46
CA ALA A 903 8.50 80.74 59.77
C ALA A 903 8.64 81.62 58.52
N LYS A 904 7.56 81.71 57.73
CA LYS A 904 7.49 82.51 56.50
C LYS A 904 7.89 83.98 56.68
N ALA A 905 7.57 84.62 57.81
CA ALA A 905 7.80 86.05 57.99
C ALA A 905 9.29 86.43 58.15
N LEU A 906 10.11 85.56 58.76
CA LEU A 906 11.56 85.77 58.83
C LEU A 906 12.21 85.49 57.46
N LEU A 907 11.76 84.41 56.82
CA LEU A 907 12.18 84.01 55.47
C LEU A 907 11.88 85.08 54.42
N ASP A 908 10.81 85.86 54.57
CA ASP A 908 10.44 86.93 53.64
C ASP A 908 11.38 88.16 53.65
N LYS A 909 12.26 88.35 54.66
CA LYS A 909 13.33 89.37 54.62
C LYS A 909 14.47 88.97 53.68
N PHE A 910 14.70 87.66 53.62
CA PHE A 910 15.55 87.07 52.63
C PHE A 910 14.75 86.94 51.34
N ASP A 911 15.44 86.87 50.22
CA ASP A 911 14.86 86.27 49.04
C ASP A 911 14.76 84.76 49.30
N ARG A 912 13.53 84.22 49.36
CA ARG A 912 13.28 82.79 49.68
C ARG A 912 13.96 81.85 48.67
N THR A 913 14.33 82.36 47.50
CA THR A 913 14.93 81.62 46.39
C THR A 913 16.45 81.59 46.47
N THR A 914 17.09 82.61 47.06
CA THR A 914 18.55 82.68 47.20
C THR A 914 19.07 82.54 48.63
N GLY A 915 18.23 82.75 49.65
CA GLY A 915 18.65 82.89 51.04
C GLY A 915 19.47 84.17 51.31
N GLU A 916 19.63 85.04 50.32
CA GLU A 916 20.34 86.32 50.47
C GLU A 916 19.40 87.42 50.98
N LEU A 917 20.00 88.42 51.63
CA LEU A 917 19.25 89.59 52.10
C LEU A 917 18.78 90.44 50.91
N LYS A 918 17.51 90.86 50.93
CA LYS A 918 16.96 91.77 49.92
C LYS A 918 17.65 93.14 49.94
N GLN A 919 17.83 93.71 48.75
CA GLN A 919 18.56 94.96 48.57
C GLN A 919 17.90 96.14 49.32
N GLY A 920 18.69 96.84 50.14
CA GLY A 920 18.23 97.98 50.94
C GLY A 920 17.81 97.64 52.37
N GLU A 921 17.62 96.36 52.69
CA GLU A 921 17.42 95.88 54.06
C GLU A 921 18.77 95.82 54.82
N THR A 922 18.70 95.78 56.14
CA THR A 922 19.86 95.54 57.02
C THR A 922 19.94 94.07 57.40
N ALA A 923 21.12 93.45 57.25
CA ALA A 923 21.31 92.03 57.57
C ALA A 923 21.03 91.75 59.06
N PRO A 924 20.09 90.84 59.40
CA PRO A 924 20.02 90.31 60.75
C PRO A 924 21.24 89.41 60.99
N THR A 925 21.41 88.94 62.23
CA THR A 925 22.51 88.05 62.61
C THR A 925 22.08 86.58 62.51
N GLN A 926 23.04 85.66 62.33
CA GLN A 926 22.76 84.22 62.23
C GLN A 926 21.86 83.70 63.36
N LYS A 927 22.07 84.18 64.59
CA LYS A 927 21.37 83.68 65.77
C LYS A 927 19.83 83.87 65.68
N GLU A 928 19.33 84.82 64.91
CA GLU A 928 17.90 85.15 64.89
C GLU A 928 17.05 84.18 64.05
N LEU A 929 17.67 83.26 63.30
CA LEU A 929 16.99 82.39 62.34
C LEU A 929 16.77 80.98 62.88
N ASP A 930 17.78 80.42 63.54
CA ASP A 930 17.79 79.04 64.04
C ASP A 930 16.59 78.76 64.99
N ASP A 931 16.25 79.73 65.86
CA ASP A 931 15.21 79.60 66.90
C ASP A 931 13.77 79.36 66.36
N ALA A 932 13.51 79.58 65.07
CA ALA A 932 12.15 79.45 64.48
C ALA A 932 11.83 78.06 63.89
N LEU A 933 12.85 77.25 63.58
CA LEU A 933 12.73 75.98 62.85
C LEU A 933 12.08 74.89 63.72
N ASP A 934 12.61 74.71 64.93
CA ASP A 934 12.22 73.66 65.87
C ASP A 934 10.71 73.64 66.17
N ALA A 935 10.05 74.80 66.08
CA ALA A 935 8.63 74.96 66.38
C ALA A 935 7.68 74.33 65.34
N LEU A 936 8.10 74.15 64.08
CA LEU A 936 7.25 73.65 63.00
C LEU A 936 7.19 72.12 62.96
N GLN A 937 8.33 71.46 63.15
CA GLN A 937 8.47 70.00 63.07
C GLN A 937 7.56 69.26 64.06
N ALA A 938 7.42 69.80 65.28
CA ALA A 938 6.63 69.21 66.35
C ALA A 938 5.14 69.04 66.01
N ALA A 939 4.57 69.90 65.15
CA ALA A 939 3.15 69.88 64.84
C ALA A 939 2.78 68.73 63.87
N LYS A 940 3.56 68.52 62.81
CA LYS A 940 3.32 67.48 61.78
C LYS A 940 3.22 66.09 62.39
N LYS A 941 4.18 65.73 63.25
CA LYS A 941 4.31 64.38 63.84
C LYS A 941 3.02 63.88 64.52
N LYS A 942 2.19 64.77 65.05
CA LYS A 942 0.97 64.42 65.79
C LYS A 942 -0.11 63.77 64.92
N ILE A 943 -0.17 64.07 63.62
CA ILE A 943 -1.19 63.53 62.70
C ILE A 943 -0.82 62.11 62.24
N THR A 944 0.45 61.89 61.86
CA THR A 944 0.95 60.60 61.33
C THR A 944 0.86 59.44 62.31
N ASP A 945 0.91 59.69 63.62
CA ASP A 945 0.86 58.60 64.60
C ASP A 945 -0.58 58.13 64.91
N GLY A 946 -1.61 58.91 64.61
CA GLY A 946 -2.99 58.67 65.05
C GLY A 946 -3.94 57.93 64.10
N TYR A 947 -3.69 57.91 62.78
CA TYR A 947 -4.72 57.61 61.76
C TYR A 947 -4.31 56.56 60.71
N LYS A 948 -3.70 55.44 61.13
CA LYS A 948 -3.17 54.38 60.23
C LYS A 948 -4.26 53.37 59.76
N THR A 949 -4.01 52.67 58.65
CA THR A 949 -4.90 51.64 58.05
C THR A 949 -4.68 50.23 58.64
N ASP A 950 -5.74 49.41 58.79
CA ASP A 950 -5.73 48.01 59.25
C ASP A 950 -6.35 47.02 58.21
N PRO A 951 -5.55 46.11 57.61
CA PRO A 951 -6.01 45.12 56.63
C PRO A 951 -6.38 43.73 57.19
N SER A 952 -6.41 43.53 58.51
CA SER A 952 -6.35 42.20 59.14
C SER A 952 -7.52 41.24 58.83
N GLU A 953 -8.77 41.72 58.77
CA GLU A 953 -9.95 40.87 58.50
C GLU A 953 -10.04 40.40 57.04
N LEU A 954 -9.60 41.24 56.09
CA LEU A 954 -9.53 40.87 54.66
C LEU A 954 -8.64 39.65 54.45
N LYS A 955 -7.50 39.60 55.14
CA LYS A 955 -6.56 38.47 55.07
C LYS A 955 -7.19 37.17 55.59
N LYS A 956 -7.89 37.21 56.73
CA LYS A 956 -8.48 36.01 57.36
C LYS A 956 -9.49 35.28 56.48
N GLU A 957 -10.24 35.99 55.64
CA GLU A 957 -11.22 35.34 54.75
C GLU A 957 -10.56 34.74 53.50
N ALA A 958 -9.55 35.42 52.95
CA ALA A 958 -8.79 34.93 51.79
C ALA A 958 -8.03 33.62 52.07
N ASP A 959 -7.58 33.40 53.32
CA ASP A 959 -6.83 32.22 53.70
C ASP A 959 -7.70 30.94 53.83
N LYS A 960 -9.05 31.02 53.79
CA LYS A 960 -9.99 29.88 53.96
C LYS A 960 -10.34 29.11 52.67
N ASP A 961 -9.69 29.41 51.56
CA ASP A 961 -10.03 28.89 50.22
C ASP A 961 -9.91 27.35 50.11
N GLY A 962 -8.80 26.79 50.58
CA GLY A 962 -8.42 25.39 50.33
C GLY A 962 -9.34 24.31 50.92
N ASP A 963 -10.23 24.65 51.85
CA ASP A 963 -11.24 23.73 52.38
C ASP A 963 -12.58 23.83 51.65
N PHE A 964 -12.92 25.00 51.12
CA PHE A 964 -14.15 25.19 50.36
C PHE A 964 -14.11 24.46 49.02
N ALA A 965 -12.96 24.46 48.35
CA ALA A 965 -12.75 23.80 47.05
C ALA A 965 -12.98 22.27 47.05
N LYS A 966 -13.08 21.64 48.23
CA LYS A 966 -13.29 20.18 48.38
C LYS A 966 -14.78 19.79 48.52
N THR A 967 -15.67 20.75 48.71
CA THR A 967 -17.11 20.54 48.92
C THR A 967 -17.80 19.96 47.68
N PRO A 968 -18.87 19.13 47.83
CA PRO A 968 -19.59 18.57 46.69
C PRO A 968 -20.25 19.66 45.84
N GLU A 969 -20.66 20.79 46.43
CA GLU A 969 -21.17 21.96 45.69
C GLU A 969 -20.12 22.55 44.75
N PHE A 970 -18.87 22.70 45.21
CA PHE A 970 -17.77 23.18 44.37
C PHE A 970 -17.39 22.17 43.27
N GLN A 971 -17.44 20.86 43.58
CA GLN A 971 -17.18 19.81 42.58
C GLN A 971 -18.31 19.67 41.55
N ASN A 972 -19.58 19.84 41.96
CA ASN A 972 -20.73 19.93 41.05
C ASN A 972 -20.68 21.20 40.18
N ALA A 973 -20.04 22.28 40.66
CA ALA A 973 -19.82 23.53 39.94
C ALA A 973 -18.56 23.52 39.04
N ALA A 974 -17.83 22.40 38.95
CA ALA A 974 -16.58 22.35 38.19
C ALA A 974 -16.80 22.67 36.70
N GLY A 975 -16.25 23.81 36.26
CA GLY A 975 -16.41 24.32 34.89
C GLY A 975 -17.56 25.33 34.70
N SER A 976 -18.20 25.82 35.78
CA SER A 976 -19.23 26.88 35.71
C SER A 976 -18.66 28.30 35.87
N PRO A 977 -19.35 29.34 35.37
CA PRO A 977 -18.93 30.74 35.54
C PRO A 977 -18.80 31.18 37.00
N GLU A 978 -19.66 30.66 37.89
CA GLU A 978 -19.63 30.92 39.33
C GLU A 978 -18.31 30.48 39.98
N ALA A 979 -17.74 29.35 39.53
CA ALA A 979 -16.45 28.87 40.03
C ALA A 979 -15.28 29.79 39.66
N ASP A 980 -15.35 30.50 38.53
CA ASP A 980 -14.32 31.45 38.11
C ASP A 980 -14.52 32.84 38.73
N ALA A 981 -15.76 33.26 38.96
CA ALA A 981 -16.07 34.50 39.68
C ALA A 981 -15.50 34.50 41.11
N TYR A 982 -15.62 33.37 41.82
CA TYR A 982 -15.04 33.19 43.16
C TYR A 982 -13.51 33.29 43.15
N LYS A 983 -12.83 32.61 42.21
CA LYS A 983 -11.36 32.71 42.05
C LYS A 983 -10.90 34.15 41.82
N LYS A 984 -11.58 34.89 40.94
CA LYS A 984 -11.24 36.29 40.66
C LYS A 984 -11.40 37.19 41.89
N ALA A 985 -12.47 37.03 42.66
CA ALA A 985 -12.68 37.79 43.88
C ALA A 985 -11.57 37.55 44.93
N LEU A 986 -11.02 36.33 44.98
CA LEU A 986 -9.90 35.97 45.85
C LEU A 986 -8.56 36.61 45.39
N GLU A 987 -8.33 36.74 44.08
CA GLU A 987 -7.16 37.45 43.56
C GLU A 987 -7.22 38.94 43.85
N ASP A 988 -8.36 39.58 43.64
CA ASP A 988 -8.51 41.03 43.87
C ASP A 988 -8.39 41.37 45.38
N ALA A 989 -8.88 40.50 46.27
CA ALA A 989 -8.62 40.59 47.71
C ALA A 989 -7.12 40.54 48.05
N LYS A 990 -6.36 39.65 47.41
CA LYS A 990 -4.91 39.52 47.62
C LYS A 990 -4.12 40.74 47.13
N LYS A 991 -4.58 41.46 46.09
CA LYS A 991 -3.95 42.70 45.60
C LYS A 991 -4.04 43.83 46.62
N VAL A 992 -5.22 44.06 47.20
CA VAL A 992 -5.42 45.15 48.19
C VAL A 992 -4.57 44.92 49.44
N LEU A 993 -4.40 43.67 49.89
CA LEU A 993 -3.49 43.31 50.99
C LEU A 993 -2.00 43.61 50.71
N GLY A 994 -1.62 43.81 49.45
CA GLY A 994 -0.25 44.13 49.04
C GLY A 994 0.06 45.61 48.88
N ASP A 995 -0.96 46.49 48.85
CA ASP A 995 -0.78 47.93 48.66
C ASP A 995 -0.56 48.65 50.00
N LYS A 996 0.61 49.26 50.16
CA LYS A 996 1.00 50.01 51.37
C LYS A 996 0.29 51.36 51.51
N ASN A 997 -0.25 51.89 50.42
CA ASN A 997 -0.99 53.16 50.39
C ASN A 997 -2.51 52.93 50.42
N ALA A 998 -2.96 51.68 50.62
CA ALA A 998 -4.37 51.37 50.75
C ALA A 998 -5.00 52.18 51.89
N THR A 999 -6.11 52.84 51.58
CA THR A 999 -7.00 53.45 52.58
C THR A 999 -7.88 52.37 53.20
N GLN A 1000 -8.38 52.59 54.41
CA GLN A 1000 -9.27 51.63 55.09
C GLN A 1000 -10.49 51.26 54.24
N ALA A 1001 -11.06 52.23 53.50
CA ALA A 1001 -12.21 52.00 52.65
C ALA A 1001 -11.96 50.97 51.51
N GLN A 1002 -10.73 50.90 50.99
CA GLN A 1002 -10.36 49.95 49.93
C GLN A 1002 -10.23 48.52 50.48
N VAL A 1003 -9.70 48.36 51.70
CA VAL A 1003 -9.63 47.08 52.41
C VAL A 1003 -11.04 46.50 52.62
N ASP A 1004 -11.96 47.31 53.11
CA ASP A 1004 -13.28 46.86 53.55
C ASP A 1004 -14.17 46.39 52.37
N ASP A 1005 -14.08 47.04 51.21
CA ASP A 1005 -14.84 46.68 50.00
C ASP A 1005 -14.37 45.34 49.38
N ALA A 1006 -13.07 45.07 49.39
CA ALA A 1006 -12.52 43.81 48.87
C ALA A 1006 -12.99 42.59 49.69
N LEU A 1007 -13.12 42.75 51.02
CA LEU A 1007 -13.59 41.68 51.92
C LEU A 1007 -15.04 41.30 51.64
N LYS A 1008 -15.87 42.30 51.33
CA LYS A 1008 -17.29 42.11 51.02
C LYS A 1008 -17.49 41.27 49.75
N LYS A 1009 -16.74 41.58 48.68
CA LYS A 1009 -16.85 40.91 47.37
C LYS A 1009 -16.48 39.43 47.42
N LEU A 1010 -15.42 39.07 48.15
CA LEU A 1010 -14.96 37.69 48.29
C LEU A 1010 -16.01 36.79 48.97
N LYS A 1011 -16.67 37.28 50.03
CA LYS A 1011 -17.71 36.51 50.73
C LYS A 1011 -18.91 36.21 49.83
N GLN A 1012 -19.40 37.22 49.11
CA GLN A 1012 -20.59 37.08 48.27
C GLN A 1012 -20.42 36.03 47.15
N ALA A 1013 -19.27 35.99 46.48
CA ALA A 1013 -19.01 35.01 45.42
C ALA A 1013 -18.98 33.55 45.93
N LYS A 1014 -18.64 33.34 47.20
CA LYS A 1014 -18.62 32.02 47.85
C LYS A 1014 -20.04 31.51 48.14
N ASP A 1015 -20.90 32.39 48.61
CA ASP A 1015 -22.30 32.08 48.94
C ASP A 1015 -23.12 31.75 47.67
N ASP A 1016 -22.95 32.54 46.61
CA ASP A 1016 -23.64 32.34 45.32
C ASP A 1016 -23.35 30.96 44.72
N LEU A 1017 -22.08 30.55 44.69
CA LEU A 1017 -21.62 29.25 44.18
C LEU A 1017 -22.27 28.08 44.93
N THR A 1018 -22.25 28.15 46.26
CA THR A 1018 -22.83 27.12 47.15
C THR A 1018 -24.35 26.97 46.95
N SER A 1019 -25.04 28.07 46.64
CA SER A 1019 -26.51 28.07 46.53
C SER A 1019 -27.03 27.35 45.28
N LYS A 1020 -26.31 27.44 44.14
CA LYS A 1020 -26.77 27.01 42.81
C LYS A 1020 -26.45 25.56 42.44
N HIS A 1021 -25.38 24.98 43.01
CA HIS A 1021 -24.83 23.68 42.57
C HIS A 1021 -25.02 22.53 43.59
N LYS A 1022 -26.12 22.57 44.35
CA LYS A 1022 -26.48 21.52 45.31
C LYS A 1022 -26.90 20.21 44.60
N THR A 1023 -26.50 19.06 45.17
CA THR A 1023 -26.93 17.75 44.67
C THR A 1023 -28.44 17.54 44.85
N ASN A 1024 -29.15 17.21 43.77
CA ASN A 1024 -30.57 16.84 43.74
C ASN A 1024 -30.74 15.31 43.71
N LYS A 1025 -31.50 14.77 44.67
CA LYS A 1025 -31.76 13.32 44.83
C LYS A 1025 -33.20 12.89 44.51
N ASP A 1026 -34.07 13.82 44.12
CA ASP A 1026 -35.53 13.62 44.13
C ASP A 1026 -35.99 12.53 43.16
N LYS A 1027 -35.39 12.46 41.96
CA LYS A 1027 -35.73 11.44 40.97
C LYS A 1027 -35.33 10.03 41.42
N LEU A 1028 -34.20 9.89 42.11
CA LEU A 1028 -33.76 8.61 42.69
C LEU A 1028 -34.65 8.17 43.85
N TYR A 1029 -35.13 9.11 44.68
CA TYR A 1029 -36.17 8.86 45.67
C TYR A 1029 -37.49 8.40 45.03
N GLN A 1030 -37.94 9.03 43.94
CA GLN A 1030 -39.18 8.67 43.23
C GLN A 1030 -39.11 7.28 42.59
N GLU A 1031 -38.02 6.95 41.90
CA GLU A 1031 -37.86 5.62 41.28
C GLU A 1031 -37.85 4.50 42.33
N LYS A 1032 -37.17 4.72 43.46
CA LYS A 1032 -37.21 3.84 44.63
C LYS A 1032 -38.60 3.76 45.25
N GLY A 1033 -39.39 4.83 45.19
CA GLY A 1033 -40.79 4.87 45.66
C GLY A 1033 -41.73 4.00 44.82
N ASN A 1034 -41.44 3.81 43.54
CA ASN A 1034 -42.23 3.02 42.59
C ASN A 1034 -41.92 1.50 42.61
N ASP A 1035 -40.87 1.07 43.32
CA ASP A 1035 -40.45 -0.34 43.45
C ASP A 1035 -41.57 -1.29 43.92
N PRO A 1036 -42.38 -0.97 44.96
CA PRO A 1036 -43.40 -1.91 45.46
C PRO A 1036 -44.51 -2.22 44.46
N GLU A 1037 -44.78 -1.32 43.52
CA GLU A 1037 -45.79 -1.51 42.48
C GLU A 1037 -45.22 -2.24 41.27
N PHE A 1038 -43.96 -1.95 40.90
CA PHE A 1038 -43.27 -2.70 39.86
C PHE A 1038 -43.12 -4.19 40.22
N ARG A 1039 -42.82 -4.50 41.49
CA ARG A 1039 -42.73 -5.89 41.99
C ARG A 1039 -44.02 -6.71 41.88
N LYS A 1040 -45.18 -6.07 41.76
CA LYS A 1040 -46.48 -6.76 41.58
C LYS A 1040 -46.85 -6.99 40.12
N SER A 1041 -46.10 -6.41 39.18
CA SER A 1041 -46.41 -6.46 37.75
C SER A 1041 -46.11 -7.84 37.15
N ILE A 1042 -46.90 -8.25 36.14
CA ILE A 1042 -46.71 -9.53 35.44
C ILE A 1042 -45.26 -9.72 34.95
N PRO A 1043 -44.59 -8.72 34.32
CA PRO A 1043 -43.20 -8.88 33.87
C PRO A 1043 -42.22 -9.22 35.01
N PHE A 1044 -42.40 -8.63 36.21
CA PHE A 1044 -41.54 -8.92 37.35
C PHE A 1044 -41.83 -10.28 38.00
N LEU A 1045 -43.10 -10.72 37.99
CA LEU A 1045 -43.52 -12.00 38.58
C LEU A 1045 -43.07 -13.22 37.77
N ILE A 1046 -42.88 -13.05 36.45
CA ILE A 1046 -42.33 -14.09 35.55
C ILE A 1046 -40.84 -13.90 35.25
N ALA A 1047 -40.21 -12.85 35.82
CA ALA A 1047 -38.81 -12.55 35.59
C ALA A 1047 -37.90 -13.64 36.15
N ASP A 1048 -36.76 -13.82 35.50
CA ASP A 1048 -35.80 -14.83 35.89
C ASP A 1048 -35.09 -14.47 37.20
N GLY A 1049 -34.77 -15.48 38.01
CA GLY A 1049 -34.26 -15.28 39.38
C GLY A 1049 -32.95 -14.47 39.44
N LYS A 1050 -32.17 -14.48 38.36
CA LYS A 1050 -30.95 -13.69 38.20
C LYS A 1050 -31.24 -12.19 38.04
N ASP A 1051 -32.16 -11.82 37.17
CA ASP A 1051 -32.49 -10.41 36.91
C ASP A 1051 -33.17 -9.76 38.11
N ILE A 1052 -33.99 -10.53 38.85
CA ILE A 1052 -34.53 -10.11 40.15
C ILE A 1052 -33.41 -9.83 41.16
N ALA A 1053 -32.36 -10.66 41.21
CA ALA A 1053 -31.21 -10.44 42.11
C ALA A 1053 -30.39 -9.20 41.71
N GLU A 1054 -30.15 -8.98 40.42
CA GLU A 1054 -29.45 -7.78 39.92
C GLU A 1054 -30.27 -6.50 40.17
N TYR A 1055 -31.60 -6.54 40.00
CA TYR A 1055 -32.50 -5.43 40.33
C TYR A 1055 -32.47 -5.08 41.82
N ASN A 1056 -32.53 -6.09 42.71
CA ASN A 1056 -32.38 -5.89 44.16
C ASN A 1056 -31.01 -5.29 44.53
N LYS A 1057 -29.93 -5.69 43.84
CA LYS A 1057 -28.60 -5.11 44.04
C LYS A 1057 -28.56 -3.64 43.64
N ALA A 1058 -29.10 -3.28 42.47
CA ALA A 1058 -29.18 -1.90 42.01
C ALA A 1058 -30.04 -1.02 42.94
N LEU A 1059 -31.12 -1.58 43.52
CA LEU A 1059 -31.93 -0.88 44.51
C LEU A 1059 -31.16 -0.61 45.82
N ASN A 1060 -30.30 -1.54 46.25
CA ASN A 1060 -29.41 -1.33 47.40
C ASN A 1060 -28.30 -0.31 47.11
N GLU A 1061 -27.71 -0.31 45.91
CA GLU A 1061 -26.78 0.73 45.45
C GLU A 1061 -27.46 2.12 45.43
N ALA A 1062 -28.70 2.21 44.94
CA ALA A 1062 -29.51 3.42 44.99
C ALA A 1062 -29.77 3.90 46.43
N ASN A 1063 -30.15 3.00 47.34
CA ASN A 1063 -30.35 3.35 48.76
C ASN A 1063 -29.06 3.86 49.42
N ALA A 1064 -27.89 3.31 49.09
CA ALA A 1064 -26.61 3.77 49.62
C ALA A 1064 -26.26 5.19 49.14
N VAL A 1065 -26.46 5.48 47.85
CA VAL A 1065 -26.23 6.83 47.28
C VAL A 1065 -27.23 7.86 47.82
N LEU A 1066 -28.47 7.45 48.12
CA LEU A 1066 -29.43 8.31 48.81
C LEU A 1066 -28.96 8.68 50.23
N ALA A 1067 -28.37 7.71 50.96
CA ALA A 1067 -27.91 7.89 52.34
C ALA A 1067 -26.60 8.69 52.51
N ASP A 1068 -25.73 8.75 51.49
CA ASP A 1068 -24.46 9.50 51.56
C ASP A 1068 -24.68 11.04 51.44
N PRO A 1069 -24.41 11.84 52.49
CA PRO A 1069 -24.63 13.30 52.44
C PRO A 1069 -23.68 14.02 51.48
N ASN A 1070 -22.55 13.42 51.09
CA ASN A 1070 -21.54 14.03 50.21
C ASN A 1070 -21.62 13.53 48.75
N ALA A 1071 -22.67 12.76 48.41
CA ALA A 1071 -22.85 12.27 47.04
C ALA A 1071 -22.92 13.45 46.04
N THR A 1072 -22.14 13.35 44.97
CA THR A 1072 -22.16 14.26 43.82
C THR A 1072 -23.35 13.96 42.92
N GLN A 1073 -23.76 14.91 42.08
CA GLN A 1073 -24.89 14.69 41.16
C GLN A 1073 -24.65 13.48 40.23
N ALA A 1074 -23.42 13.32 39.74
CA ALA A 1074 -23.04 12.20 38.87
C ALA A 1074 -23.24 10.82 39.54
N GLN A 1075 -22.99 10.71 40.85
CA GLN A 1075 -23.22 9.46 41.59
C GLN A 1075 -24.72 9.15 41.75
N VAL A 1076 -25.55 10.18 41.94
CA VAL A 1076 -27.01 10.05 42.01
C VAL A 1076 -27.60 9.62 40.67
N ASP A 1077 -27.20 10.28 39.58
CA ASP A 1077 -27.73 10.01 38.24
C ASP A 1077 -27.32 8.61 37.74
N GLU A 1078 -26.10 8.16 38.03
CA GLU A 1078 -25.63 6.81 37.69
C GLU A 1078 -26.40 5.71 38.44
N ALA A 1079 -26.73 5.93 39.72
CA ALA A 1079 -27.54 5.00 40.50
C ALA A 1079 -28.99 4.91 39.98
N LEU A 1080 -29.58 6.05 39.58
CA LEU A 1080 -30.89 6.09 38.94
C LEU A 1080 -30.91 5.32 37.62
N ARG A 1081 -29.92 5.61 36.75
CA ARG A 1081 -29.77 4.99 35.43
C ARG A 1081 -29.67 3.46 35.52
N LYS A 1082 -28.87 2.94 36.46
CA LYS A 1082 -28.75 1.49 36.71
C LYS A 1082 -30.08 0.84 37.12
N LEU A 1083 -30.79 1.46 38.07
CA LEU A 1083 -32.05 0.94 38.59
C LEU A 1083 -33.14 0.88 37.49
N GLN A 1084 -33.22 1.94 36.68
CA GLN A 1084 -34.15 2.02 35.54
C GLN A 1084 -33.80 1.04 34.41
N ALA A 1085 -32.52 0.87 34.07
CA ALA A 1085 -32.09 -0.02 32.98
C ALA A 1085 -32.45 -1.50 33.25
N ILE A 1086 -32.25 -1.99 34.47
CA ILE A 1086 -32.59 -3.38 34.83
C ILE A 1086 -34.11 -3.57 34.88
N LYS A 1087 -34.84 -2.57 35.41
CA LYS A 1087 -36.32 -2.52 35.40
C LYS A 1087 -36.88 -2.62 33.98
N GLN A 1088 -36.30 -1.88 33.02
CA GLN A 1088 -36.73 -1.92 31.62
C GLN A 1088 -36.40 -3.26 30.95
N ARG A 1089 -35.20 -3.84 31.19
CA ARG A 1089 -34.83 -5.16 30.66
C ARG A 1089 -35.83 -6.26 31.03
N ILE A 1090 -36.33 -6.26 32.26
CA ILE A 1090 -37.37 -7.20 32.74
C ILE A 1090 -38.70 -7.03 31.97
N ILE A 1091 -39.05 -5.79 31.60
CA ILE A 1091 -40.26 -5.48 30.80
C ILE A 1091 -40.06 -5.92 29.34
N ASP A 1092 -38.89 -5.68 28.76
CA ASP A 1092 -38.60 -5.99 27.36
C ASP A 1092 -38.58 -7.51 27.09
N PHE A 1093 -38.11 -8.32 28.05
CA PHE A 1093 -38.20 -9.79 27.98
C PHE A 1093 -39.66 -10.27 27.84
N TYR A 1094 -40.58 -9.73 28.65
CA TYR A 1094 -42.01 -10.05 28.54
C TYR A 1094 -42.59 -9.67 27.17
N ASN A 1095 -42.21 -8.50 26.63
CA ASN A 1095 -42.67 -8.05 25.31
C ASN A 1095 -42.13 -8.93 24.16
N SER A 1096 -40.96 -9.55 24.33
CA SER A 1096 -40.33 -10.42 23.31
C SER A 1096 -41.13 -11.71 23.04
N LEU A 1097 -41.98 -12.13 23.97
CA LEU A 1097 -42.83 -13.32 23.86
C LEU A 1097 -44.06 -13.12 22.94
N GLY A 1098 -44.24 -11.92 22.35
CA GLY A 1098 -45.47 -11.52 21.65
C GLY A 1098 -45.34 -10.95 20.24
N SER A 1099 -44.19 -11.08 19.57
CA SER A 1099 -43.98 -10.50 18.21
C SER A 1099 -43.55 -11.55 17.18
N SER A 1100 -44.29 -11.62 16.06
CA SER A 1100 -44.05 -12.56 14.94
C SER A 1100 -44.32 -11.89 13.59
N SER A 1101 -43.28 -11.69 12.76
CA SER A 1101 -43.33 -11.77 11.29
C SER A 1101 -41.96 -11.49 10.64
N ASP A 1102 -41.55 -12.38 9.73
CA ASP A 1102 -40.64 -12.22 8.58
C ASP A 1102 -39.22 -11.63 8.75
N GLY A 1103 -38.23 -12.32 8.13
CA GLY A 1103 -37.05 -11.64 7.56
C GLY A 1103 -35.64 -12.05 8.02
N ASP A 1104 -35.23 -13.29 7.71
CA ASP A 1104 -33.86 -13.70 7.28
C ASP A 1104 -32.61 -13.52 8.20
N SER A 1105 -31.64 -14.41 7.96
CA SER A 1105 -30.19 -14.26 8.14
C SER A 1105 -29.56 -14.06 9.54
N ASP A 1106 -28.98 -15.17 10.00
CA ASP A 1106 -27.69 -15.29 10.73
C ASP A 1106 -27.66 -15.09 12.26
N GLY A 1107 -26.70 -15.75 12.90
CA GLY A 1107 -26.69 -16.07 14.32
C GLY A 1107 -26.13 -14.97 15.23
N GLY A 1108 -26.56 -14.97 16.50
CA GLY A 1108 -26.07 -13.97 17.45
C GLY A 1108 -26.71 -13.94 18.84
N SER A 1109 -26.51 -14.98 19.63
CA SER A 1109 -26.38 -14.91 21.10
C SER A 1109 -27.57 -14.44 21.98
N THR A 1110 -28.15 -15.44 22.67
CA THR A 1110 -28.43 -15.44 24.13
C THR A 1110 -29.40 -14.45 24.79
N GLY A 1111 -30.50 -14.99 25.34
CA GLY A 1111 -30.59 -15.16 26.80
C GLY A 1111 -31.84 -14.64 27.54
N ALA A 1112 -32.57 -15.55 28.21
CA ALA A 1112 -33.15 -15.47 29.57
C ALA A 1112 -34.14 -16.65 29.79
N ASN A 1113 -34.33 -17.12 31.04
CA ASN A 1113 -34.90 -18.44 31.34
C ASN A 1113 -36.32 -18.42 31.98
N ASN A 1114 -36.77 -19.64 32.36
CA ASN A 1114 -37.83 -20.01 33.33
C ASN A 1114 -39.32 -20.00 32.86
N ALA A 1115 -40.25 -20.82 33.40
CA ALA A 1115 -40.14 -21.89 34.43
C ALA A 1115 -41.19 -23.04 34.32
N ASN A 1116 -40.74 -24.28 34.59
CA ASN A 1116 -41.42 -25.37 35.35
C ASN A 1116 -42.71 -26.10 34.85
N ALA A 1117 -42.76 -27.40 35.24
CA ALA A 1117 -43.90 -28.31 35.43
C ALA A 1117 -44.67 -28.89 34.22
N ASN A 1118 -45.23 -30.11 34.26
CA ASN A 1118 -44.89 -31.36 34.99
C ASN A 1118 -45.69 -32.53 34.36
N ALA A 1119 -45.18 -33.75 34.44
CA ALA A 1119 -45.90 -35.04 34.40
C ALA A 1119 -47.16 -35.21 33.51
N ASN A 1120 -47.02 -35.89 32.37
CA ASN A 1120 -47.22 -37.35 32.33
C ASN A 1120 -47.06 -37.90 30.89
N ALA A 1121 -45.89 -38.49 30.62
CA ALA A 1121 -45.67 -39.29 29.42
C ALA A 1121 -45.57 -40.77 29.83
N ALA A 1122 -46.68 -41.51 29.67
CA ALA A 1122 -46.71 -42.96 29.66
C ALA A 1122 -47.82 -43.41 28.71
N ASN A 1123 -47.47 -44.17 27.67
CA ASN A 1123 -48.37 -44.67 26.61
C ASN A 1123 -49.07 -43.63 25.73
N ALA A 1124 -48.42 -42.48 25.45
CA ALA A 1124 -48.79 -41.68 24.28
C ALA A 1124 -48.18 -42.32 23.01
N VAL A 1125 -49.05 -42.77 22.10
CA VAL A 1125 -48.68 -43.29 20.77
C VAL A 1125 -48.01 -42.16 19.96
N ASP A 1126 -46.87 -42.41 19.31
CA ASP A 1126 -46.14 -41.37 18.58
C ASP A 1126 -46.86 -40.99 17.29
N LYS A 1127 -47.55 -39.85 17.33
CA LYS A 1127 -48.26 -39.28 16.19
C LYS A 1127 -47.45 -38.25 15.41
N SER A 1128 -46.16 -38.05 15.72
CA SER A 1128 -45.32 -37.01 15.09
C SER A 1128 -45.32 -37.11 13.55
N MET A 1129 -45.23 -38.33 13.01
CA MET A 1129 -45.34 -38.59 11.57
C MET A 1129 -46.71 -38.22 10.98
N LEU A 1130 -47.81 -38.56 11.67
CA LEU A 1130 -49.16 -38.19 11.25
C LEU A 1130 -49.37 -36.68 11.35
N HIS A 1131 -48.80 -36.02 12.36
CA HIS A 1131 -48.82 -34.57 12.52
C HIS A 1131 -48.04 -33.88 11.40
N ALA A 1132 -46.87 -34.41 11.02
CA ALA A 1132 -46.08 -33.90 9.90
C ALA A 1132 -46.79 -34.09 8.55
N GLU A 1133 -47.43 -35.23 8.31
CA GLU A 1133 -48.20 -35.48 7.07
C GLU A 1133 -49.50 -34.66 7.02
N VAL A 1134 -50.18 -34.44 8.15
CA VAL A 1134 -51.33 -33.53 8.24
C VAL A 1134 -50.93 -32.07 8.08
N ASN A 1135 -49.81 -31.64 8.66
CA ASN A 1135 -49.27 -30.29 8.45
C ASN A 1135 -48.83 -30.09 7.00
N GLY A 1136 -48.26 -31.12 6.37
CA GLY A 1136 -47.95 -31.13 4.94
C GLY A 1136 -49.19 -31.08 4.06
N ALA A 1137 -50.23 -31.88 4.35
CA ALA A 1137 -51.49 -31.84 3.61
C ALA A 1137 -52.25 -30.51 3.82
N LEU A 1138 -52.15 -29.91 5.01
CA LEU A 1138 -52.58 -28.53 5.29
C LEU A 1138 -51.82 -27.52 4.45
N ALA A 1139 -50.50 -27.67 4.32
CA ALA A 1139 -49.67 -26.83 3.46
C ALA A 1139 -50.04 -27.01 1.97
N ASP A 1140 -50.35 -28.23 1.50
CA ASP A 1140 -50.84 -28.46 0.13
C ASP A 1140 -52.22 -27.82 -0.10
N VAL A 1141 -53.10 -27.81 0.91
CA VAL A 1141 -54.39 -27.09 0.87
C VAL A 1141 -54.19 -25.57 0.85
N ALA A 1142 -53.33 -25.05 1.73
CA ALA A 1142 -52.97 -23.63 1.81
C ALA A 1142 -52.26 -23.13 0.55
N ASN A 1143 -51.44 -23.97 -0.10
CA ASN A 1143 -50.83 -23.75 -1.41
C ASN A 1143 -51.81 -23.98 -2.58
N GLY A 1144 -53.12 -23.77 -2.36
CA GLY A 1144 -54.13 -23.69 -3.42
C GLY A 1144 -54.84 -24.98 -3.79
N ALA A 1145 -54.94 -25.97 -2.90
CA ALA A 1145 -55.69 -27.22 -3.15
C ALA A 1145 -57.05 -27.33 -2.43
N GLY A 1146 -57.59 -26.24 -1.87
CA GLY A 1146 -58.93 -26.24 -1.26
C GLY A 1146 -59.68 -24.91 -1.29
N ALA A 1147 -60.80 -24.88 -2.03
CA ALA A 1147 -61.96 -23.97 -1.93
C ALA A 1147 -61.84 -22.45 -2.29
N ALA A 1148 -62.27 -22.15 -3.53
CA ALA A 1148 -63.28 -21.15 -3.94
C ALA A 1148 -63.23 -19.65 -3.50
N GLY A 1149 -63.43 -18.74 -4.48
CA GLY A 1149 -64.30 -17.56 -4.27
C GLY A 1149 -63.91 -16.19 -4.87
N ALA A 1150 -64.40 -15.90 -6.08
CA ALA A 1150 -64.83 -14.57 -6.60
C ALA A 1150 -63.94 -13.30 -6.53
N ALA A 1151 -63.57 -12.78 -7.71
CA ALA A 1151 -63.71 -11.35 -8.06
C ALA A 1151 -63.72 -11.12 -9.59
N ASN A 1152 -64.55 -10.17 -10.05
CA ASN A 1152 -64.92 -9.85 -11.44
C ASN A 1152 -63.78 -9.59 -12.45
N GLY A 1153 -63.97 -10.02 -13.72
CA GLY A 1153 -63.42 -9.30 -14.89
C GLY A 1153 -63.02 -10.11 -16.13
N ALA A 1154 -63.81 -10.01 -17.20
CA ALA A 1154 -63.44 -10.26 -18.61
C ALA A 1154 -62.95 -11.66 -19.10
N LYS A 1155 -63.88 -12.41 -19.72
CA LYS A 1155 -63.78 -13.22 -20.96
C LYS A 1155 -62.50 -14.08 -21.22
N GLY A 1156 -62.63 -15.43 -21.21
CA GLY A 1156 -61.62 -16.28 -21.89
C GLY A 1156 -61.58 -17.80 -21.60
N THR A 1157 -62.67 -18.54 -21.84
CA THR A 1157 -62.70 -20.02 -22.12
C THR A 1157 -61.76 -21.01 -21.39
N LYS A 1158 -62.38 -21.77 -20.45
CA LYS A 1158 -62.24 -23.24 -20.24
C LYS A 1158 -60.83 -23.87 -20.14
N GLY A 1159 -60.29 -23.90 -18.92
CA GLY A 1159 -59.31 -24.92 -18.50
C GLY A 1159 -59.98 -26.14 -17.85
N ALA A 1160 -59.52 -27.35 -18.15
CA ALA A 1160 -60.08 -28.59 -17.60
C ALA A 1160 -59.78 -28.79 -16.10
N LEU A 1161 -60.76 -29.35 -15.39
CA LEU A 1161 -60.76 -29.65 -13.96
C LEU A 1161 -60.05 -30.97 -13.66
N VAL A 1162 -59.44 -31.06 -12.47
CA VAL A 1162 -58.97 -32.34 -11.89
C VAL A 1162 -60.20 -33.17 -11.48
N ASP A 1163 -60.12 -34.50 -11.62
CA ASP A 1163 -61.21 -35.40 -11.29
C ASP A 1163 -61.72 -35.19 -9.84
N ALA A 1164 -63.03 -34.96 -9.69
CA ALA A 1164 -63.66 -34.65 -8.42
C ALA A 1164 -63.54 -35.81 -7.41
N SER A 1165 -63.37 -37.05 -7.87
CA SER A 1165 -63.16 -38.22 -7.00
C SER A 1165 -61.81 -38.16 -6.27
N VAL A 1166 -60.75 -37.70 -6.93
CA VAL A 1166 -59.39 -37.59 -6.35
C VAL A 1166 -59.33 -36.49 -5.31
N ILE A 1167 -60.00 -35.35 -5.57
CA ILE A 1167 -60.12 -34.25 -4.59
C ILE A 1167 -60.94 -34.69 -3.38
N LYS A 1168 -62.01 -35.48 -3.60
CA LYS A 1168 -62.84 -36.02 -2.50
C LYS A 1168 -62.04 -36.96 -1.61
N GLU A 1169 -61.32 -37.95 -2.17
CA GLU A 1169 -60.53 -38.90 -1.38
C GLU A 1169 -59.39 -38.20 -0.61
N PHE A 1170 -58.77 -37.16 -1.18
CA PHE A 1170 -57.79 -36.34 -0.45
C PHE A 1170 -58.40 -35.62 0.77
N ASN A 1171 -59.57 -35.01 0.61
CA ASN A 1171 -60.26 -34.35 1.73
C ASN A 1171 -60.78 -35.35 2.78
N ASP A 1172 -61.34 -36.49 2.35
CA ASP A 1172 -61.79 -37.57 3.24
C ASP A 1172 -60.61 -38.17 4.04
N ALA A 1173 -59.46 -38.37 3.40
CA ALA A 1173 -58.24 -38.85 4.06
C ALA A 1173 -57.66 -37.82 5.03
N LEU A 1174 -57.70 -36.52 4.69
CA LEU A 1174 -57.26 -35.44 5.58
C LEU A 1174 -58.17 -35.30 6.82
N GLU A 1175 -59.49 -35.44 6.66
CA GLU A 1175 -60.40 -35.44 7.79
C GLU A 1175 -60.22 -36.69 8.68
N ASN A 1176 -60.02 -37.86 8.09
CA ASN A 1176 -59.70 -39.08 8.82
C ASN A 1176 -58.41 -38.95 9.65
N ALA A 1177 -57.34 -38.43 9.04
CA ALA A 1177 -56.06 -38.18 9.70
C ALA A 1177 -56.17 -37.17 10.86
N ARG A 1178 -56.95 -36.09 10.70
CA ARG A 1178 -57.24 -35.14 11.79
C ARG A 1178 -58.02 -35.78 12.94
N ARG A 1179 -58.99 -36.65 12.66
CA ARG A 1179 -59.73 -37.39 13.71
C ARG A 1179 -58.79 -38.33 14.47
N VAL A 1180 -57.90 -39.05 13.79
CA VAL A 1180 -56.91 -39.95 14.42
C VAL A 1180 -55.85 -39.16 15.22
N LEU A 1181 -55.48 -37.94 14.82
CA LEU A 1181 -54.68 -37.05 15.66
C LEU A 1181 -55.43 -36.64 16.94
N ALA A 1182 -56.68 -36.21 16.81
CA ALA A 1182 -57.49 -35.69 17.91
C ALA A 1182 -57.96 -36.74 18.93
N ASP A 1183 -58.00 -38.03 18.58
CA ASP A 1183 -58.37 -39.11 19.50
C ASP A 1183 -57.19 -39.49 20.42
N PRO A 1184 -57.21 -39.18 21.74
CA PRO A 1184 -56.10 -39.46 22.64
C PRO A 1184 -55.81 -40.96 22.84
N ASN A 1185 -56.71 -41.86 22.43
CA ASN A 1185 -56.55 -43.32 22.57
C ASN A 1185 -56.21 -44.06 21.27
N ALA A 1186 -55.97 -43.34 20.16
CA ALA A 1186 -55.67 -43.96 18.86
C ALA A 1186 -54.44 -44.88 18.91
N THR A 1187 -54.53 -46.09 18.36
CA THR A 1187 -53.45 -47.08 18.35
C THR A 1187 -52.37 -46.76 17.32
N GLN A 1188 -51.16 -47.32 17.48
CA GLN A 1188 -50.06 -47.14 16.53
C GLN A 1188 -50.47 -47.55 15.09
N GLU A 1189 -51.18 -48.68 14.94
CA GLU A 1189 -51.68 -49.13 13.63
C GLU A 1189 -52.72 -48.17 13.02
N GLN A 1190 -53.57 -47.52 13.84
CA GLN A 1190 -54.51 -46.50 13.35
C GLN A 1190 -53.77 -45.24 12.88
N VAL A 1191 -52.73 -44.83 13.61
CA VAL A 1191 -51.87 -43.68 13.28
C VAL A 1191 -51.09 -43.95 11.99
N GLU A 1192 -50.51 -45.14 11.83
CA GLU A 1192 -49.78 -45.54 10.63
C GLU A 1192 -50.70 -45.72 9.41
N ALA A 1193 -51.87 -46.34 9.58
CA ALA A 1193 -52.86 -46.48 8.50
C ALA A 1193 -53.39 -45.12 8.02
N ALA A 1194 -53.69 -44.19 8.93
CA ALA A 1194 -54.08 -42.83 8.60
C ALA A 1194 -52.95 -42.06 7.89
N THR A 1195 -51.70 -42.23 8.35
CA THR A 1195 -50.52 -41.61 7.72
C THR A 1195 -50.34 -42.11 6.28
N MET A 1196 -50.41 -43.43 6.07
CA MET A 1196 -50.26 -44.03 4.73
C MET A 1196 -51.41 -43.63 3.79
N ARG A 1197 -52.66 -43.61 4.26
CA ARG A 1197 -53.81 -43.20 3.44
C ARG A 1197 -53.72 -41.73 3.03
N LEU A 1198 -53.38 -40.83 3.96
CA LEU A 1198 -53.21 -39.41 3.64
C LEU A 1198 -52.06 -39.20 2.65
N ARG A 1199 -50.92 -39.86 2.85
CA ARG A 1199 -49.75 -39.76 1.96
C ARG A 1199 -50.04 -40.29 0.56
N ALA A 1200 -50.80 -41.39 0.44
CA ALA A 1200 -51.23 -41.94 -0.85
C ALA A 1200 -52.20 -41.00 -1.59
N ALA A 1201 -53.21 -40.46 -0.90
CA ALA A 1201 -54.16 -39.52 -1.49
C ALA A 1201 -53.48 -38.20 -1.93
N ARG A 1202 -52.50 -37.73 -1.14
CA ARG A 1202 -51.67 -36.56 -1.45
C ARG A 1202 -50.75 -36.79 -2.64
N ALA A 1203 -50.17 -37.99 -2.77
CA ALA A 1203 -49.41 -38.39 -3.96
C ALA A 1203 -50.28 -38.48 -5.22
N ALA A 1204 -51.50 -39.03 -5.12
CA ALA A 1204 -52.46 -39.09 -6.23
C ALA A 1204 -52.89 -37.69 -6.69
N LEU A 1205 -53.16 -36.77 -5.75
CA LEU A 1205 -53.48 -35.37 -6.05
C LEU A 1205 -52.34 -34.66 -6.78
N ASN A 1206 -51.08 -34.90 -6.38
CA ASN A 1206 -49.91 -34.29 -7.02
C ASN A 1206 -49.58 -34.92 -8.37
N ALA A 1207 -49.81 -36.23 -8.56
CA ALA A 1207 -49.70 -36.89 -9.86
C ALA A 1207 -50.74 -36.34 -10.88
N ALA A 1208 -51.97 -36.07 -10.43
CA ALA A 1208 -53.01 -35.47 -11.27
C ALA A 1208 -52.73 -34.01 -11.69
N LYS A 1209 -51.85 -33.29 -10.97
CA LYS A 1209 -51.42 -31.91 -11.32
C LYS A 1209 -50.34 -31.88 -12.41
N ALA A 1210 -49.58 -32.95 -12.61
CA ALA A 1210 -48.38 -32.96 -13.45
C ALA A 1210 -48.64 -33.07 -14.98
N ASN A 1211 -49.90 -33.11 -15.43
CA ASN A 1211 -50.26 -33.46 -16.82
C ASN A 1211 -51.04 -32.35 -17.54
N LYS A 1212 -50.39 -31.20 -17.82
CA LYS A 1212 -50.99 -30.07 -18.56
C LYS A 1212 -49.99 -29.37 -19.52
N GLY A 1213 -50.28 -29.48 -20.83
CA GLY A 1213 -49.61 -28.73 -21.91
C GLY A 1213 -48.41 -29.48 -22.52
N SER A 1214 -48.23 -29.59 -23.84
CA SER A 1214 -48.94 -28.94 -24.96
C SER A 1214 -48.80 -29.78 -26.25
N ASN A 1215 -49.58 -29.50 -27.29
CA ASN A 1215 -49.38 -30.11 -28.61
C ASN A 1215 -49.89 -29.19 -29.75
N LEU A 1216 -49.37 -29.44 -30.97
CA LEU A 1216 -49.78 -28.92 -32.30
C LEU A 1216 -49.22 -27.56 -32.79
N ARG A 1217 -48.13 -27.64 -33.59
CA ARG A 1217 -48.04 -27.32 -35.04
C ARG A 1217 -46.56 -27.07 -35.42
N GLY A 1218 -45.90 -27.73 -36.38
CA GLY A 1218 -46.24 -28.92 -37.16
C GLY A 1218 -45.56 -28.91 -38.53
N ASN A 1219 -44.62 -29.83 -38.80
CA ASN A 1219 -44.46 -30.61 -40.04
C ASN A 1219 -43.24 -31.57 -39.95
N MET A 1220 -43.33 -32.71 -40.63
CA MET A 1220 -42.29 -33.74 -40.88
C MET A 1220 -41.72 -34.55 -39.69
N GLY A 1221 -42.34 -35.72 -39.45
CA GLY A 1221 -41.63 -37.01 -39.58
C GLY A 1221 -41.29 -37.82 -38.33
N VAL A 1222 -41.86 -39.04 -38.24
CA VAL A 1222 -41.30 -40.27 -37.59
C VAL A 1222 -41.29 -40.24 -36.03
N GLN A 1223 -41.76 -41.22 -35.24
CA GLN A 1223 -42.28 -42.59 -35.47
C GLN A 1223 -43.27 -43.06 -34.36
N THR A 1224 -44.21 -43.93 -34.75
CA THR A 1224 -44.89 -45.04 -34.03
C THR A 1224 -44.78 -45.27 -32.50
N GLY A 1225 -45.90 -45.68 -31.90
CA GLY A 1225 -45.92 -46.56 -30.70
C GLY A 1225 -47.30 -46.64 -30.03
N VAL A 1226 -47.99 -47.78 -30.12
CA VAL A 1226 -49.35 -47.99 -29.58
C VAL A 1226 -49.34 -49.10 -28.52
N ASP A 1227 -50.08 -48.87 -27.44
CA ASP A 1227 -50.63 -49.76 -26.41
C ASP A 1227 -49.97 -51.10 -26.02
N SER A 1228 -49.81 -51.26 -24.70
CA SER A 1228 -49.69 -52.56 -24.01
C SER A 1228 -50.87 -52.77 -23.06
N ALA A 1229 -52.00 -53.24 -23.59
CA ALA A 1229 -52.97 -53.97 -22.77
C ALA A 1229 -52.45 -55.40 -22.46
N THR A 1230 -53.04 -56.06 -21.47
CA THR A 1230 -52.85 -57.50 -21.14
C THR A 1230 -51.55 -57.93 -20.46
N LEU A 1231 -51.32 -57.46 -19.22
CA LEU A 1231 -50.70 -58.29 -18.16
C LEU A 1231 -50.97 -57.69 -16.77
N SER A 1232 -51.75 -58.27 -15.85
CA SER A 1232 -52.76 -59.35 -15.97
C SER A 1232 -53.82 -59.12 -14.90
N ALA A 1233 -55.10 -59.25 -15.25
CA ALA A 1233 -56.14 -59.48 -14.26
C ALA A 1233 -56.17 -60.98 -13.93
N PHE A 1234 -55.85 -61.40 -12.69
CA PHE A 1234 -56.38 -62.60 -12.02
C PHE A 1234 -55.90 -62.65 -10.55
N ALA A 1235 -56.79 -63.05 -9.62
CA ALA A 1235 -56.72 -62.98 -8.14
C ALA A 1235 -57.18 -61.63 -7.55
N ALA A 1236 -58.47 -61.28 -7.47
CA ALA A 1236 -59.67 -62.06 -7.20
C ALA A 1236 -59.77 -62.67 -5.78
N VAL A 1237 -60.63 -62.04 -4.95
CA VAL A 1237 -61.72 -62.68 -4.18
C VAL A 1237 -61.40 -63.60 -2.98
N PHE A 1238 -61.71 -63.08 -1.78
CA PHE A 1238 -62.28 -63.72 -0.57
C PHE A 1238 -61.46 -64.71 0.33
N VAL A 1239 -61.41 -64.31 1.62
CA VAL A 1239 -61.58 -65.12 2.85
C VAL A 1239 -60.47 -66.07 3.34
N GLY A 1240 -60.25 -66.03 4.66
CA GLY A 1240 -59.75 -67.15 5.47
C GLY A 1240 -58.34 -66.94 6.03
N LEU A 1241 -58.19 -66.54 7.29
CA LEU A 1241 -58.15 -67.42 8.49
C LEU A 1241 -56.90 -68.29 8.60
N ALA A 1242 -56.24 -68.16 9.77
CA ALA A 1242 -55.42 -69.14 10.49
C ALA A 1242 -54.63 -70.21 9.69
N GLY A 1243 -53.33 -70.40 9.90
CA GLY A 1243 -52.47 -69.92 10.97
C GLY A 1243 -51.47 -71.00 11.40
N LEU A 1244 -50.33 -70.56 11.93
CA LEU A 1244 -49.46 -71.31 12.87
C LEU A 1244 -49.04 -72.76 12.51
N GLY A 1245 -47.77 -72.91 12.11
CA GLY A 1245 -46.83 -73.43 13.12
C GLY A 1245 -45.84 -74.55 12.76
N VAL A 1246 -44.82 -74.61 13.63
CA VAL A 1246 -44.04 -75.80 14.07
C VAL A 1246 -42.94 -76.36 13.14
N SER A 1247 -41.75 -75.75 13.28
CA SER A 1247 -40.50 -76.38 13.72
C SER A 1247 -40.32 -77.92 13.66
N ALA A 1248 -39.33 -78.45 12.91
CA ALA A 1248 -38.34 -79.44 13.42
C ALA A 1248 -37.26 -79.95 12.40
N LYS A 1249 -36.04 -80.17 12.94
CA LYS A 1249 -35.02 -81.21 12.62
C LYS A 1249 -34.44 -81.43 11.20
N ARG A 1250 -33.21 -80.91 11.04
CA ARG A 1250 -31.92 -81.61 10.74
C ARG A 1250 -31.72 -82.53 9.50
N ARG A 1251 -30.80 -82.05 8.64
CA ARG A 1251 -29.56 -82.68 8.09
C ARG A 1251 -29.54 -83.42 6.72
N LYS A 1252 -28.59 -82.94 5.89
CA LYS A 1252 -27.73 -83.57 4.86
C LYS A 1252 -28.24 -83.77 3.41
N HIS A 1253 -27.48 -83.15 2.47
CA HIS A 1253 -26.96 -83.61 1.15
C HIS A 1253 -27.87 -84.38 0.16
N ALA A 1254 -27.77 -84.24 -1.18
CA ALA A 1254 -26.95 -83.37 -2.05
C ALA A 1254 -27.45 -83.45 -3.52
N SER A 1255 -26.98 -82.51 -4.37
CA SER A 1255 -26.92 -82.58 -5.84
C SER A 1255 -28.26 -82.59 -6.63
N LYS A 1256 -28.32 -82.11 -7.88
CA LYS A 1256 -27.27 -81.60 -8.77
C LYS A 1256 -27.80 -80.51 -9.68
#